data_AF-P21691-F1
#
_entry.id   AF-P21691-F1
#
_cell.length_a   1.000
_cell.length_b   1.000
_cell.length_c   1.000
_cell.angle_alpha   90.00
_cell.angle_beta   90.00
_cell.angle_gamma   90.00
#
_symmetry.space_group_name_H-M   'P 1'
#
loop_
_entity.id
_entity.type
_entity.pdbx_description
1 polymer ?
#
loop_
_entity_poly.entity_id
_entity_poly.type
_entity_poly.pdbx_seq_one_letter_code
_entity_poly.pdbx_strand_id
1 'polypeptide(L)'
;MLQINSRLAVIDGWLVDTVKRKPINFRSPEVRLLLPNDDDYKKLSQQNLVDWTRLKKDSNSVLVGVKSMELFKHIKLVLREFFLLEDGRIILKRIRSKLRYKVVKKLTCKCCRLYLPKWGTVYIHPMLKDKEKPLAGVCEFSLDVNPDREYPLIEINVSHQYIIIEGFLLYLNERRLYRWNDNNLRSQVGLTKWAHLRKTYNPVSLDILYSLNSNFYFVKDDLLFQLLGKRVFVKFCKVMENGKCGKAPLWYRVKRTTTAKATHIAYAISNSTAPDSFKSKNNDYRFIVREKPIVENTISNLDYSDIKKQQFTEAEVVKRKISADISQIENVHTQFNSQKEKNNIRVNKVSSEVLDQISKFPVSRVTLLLMSAGQDKNYIELVEELARRLEKICIEKTTQSLEEIRDTFQANPEMQASFDKEYYQSIEEYKITLELIKEDLLITLIKQMENMWAAEKKFSTEEEYVSPRFLVADGFLIDLAEEKPINPKDPRLLTLLKDHQRAMIDQMNLVKWNDFKKYQDPIPLKAKTLFKFCKQIKKKFLRGADFKLHTLPTEANLKYEPERMTVLCSCVPILLDDQTVQYLYDDSIIPEFEATSSYATKQSKCGRKMSLQMEPDLLFQEAIRRMRHLTAYDVLRRNYIAAFEELYMGNCND
;
A
#
# COMPACT_ATOMS: atom_id res chain seq x y z
N MET A 1 25.03 -21.38 15.63
CA MET A 1 24.34 -20.89 16.83
C MET A 1 25.01 -19.59 17.25
N LEU A 2 24.24 -18.52 17.48
CA LEU A 2 24.72 -17.27 18.04
C LEU A 2 24.15 -17.12 19.45
N GLN A 3 25.00 -17.14 20.47
CA GLN A 3 24.57 -16.91 21.84
C GLN A 3 24.41 -15.39 22.07
N ILE A 4 23.23 -14.96 22.49
CA ILE A 4 22.94 -13.55 22.78
C ILE A 4 23.30 -13.25 24.23
N ASN A 5 22.84 -14.11 25.15
CA ASN A 5 23.19 -14.06 26.57
C ASN A 5 23.14 -15.47 27.18
N SER A 6 23.18 -15.56 28.52
CA SER A 6 23.14 -16.85 29.23
C SER A 6 21.85 -17.65 29.00
N ARG A 7 20.76 -17.00 28.55
CA ARG A 7 19.44 -17.60 28.39
C ARG A 7 18.94 -17.66 26.94
N LEU A 8 19.35 -16.73 26.09
CA LEU A 8 18.86 -16.60 24.72
C LEU A 8 19.96 -16.93 23.71
N ALA A 9 19.63 -17.77 22.74
CA ALA A 9 20.47 -18.08 21.59
C ALA A 9 19.65 -18.09 20.30
N VAL A 10 20.29 -17.72 19.19
CA VAL A 10 19.75 -17.86 17.84
C VAL A 10 20.33 -19.12 17.21
N ILE A 11 19.46 -20.06 16.84
CA ILE A 11 19.83 -21.34 16.24
C ILE A 11 19.06 -21.50 14.93
N ASP A 12 19.75 -21.51 13.80
CA ASP A 12 19.18 -21.63 12.45
C ASP A 12 17.99 -20.67 12.20
N GLY A 13 18.14 -19.42 12.66
CA GLY A 13 17.11 -18.37 12.57
C GLY A 13 16.05 -18.42 13.68
N TRP A 14 16.05 -19.41 14.57
CA TRP A 14 15.11 -19.48 15.68
C TRP A 14 15.68 -18.85 16.94
N LEU A 15 14.95 -17.93 17.56
CA LEU A 15 15.24 -17.48 18.92
C LEU A 15 14.82 -18.56 19.92
N VAL A 16 15.75 -19.03 20.76
CA VAL A 16 15.55 -20.13 21.68
C VAL A 16 15.88 -19.69 23.11
N ASP A 17 14.96 -19.95 24.04
CA ASP A 17 15.23 -19.96 25.48
C ASP A 17 15.98 -21.25 25.80
N THR A 18 17.29 -21.18 25.99
CA THR A 18 18.14 -22.35 26.26
C THR A 18 17.81 -22.97 27.61
N VAL A 19 17.39 -22.16 28.59
CA VAL A 19 16.99 -22.61 29.93
C VAL A 19 15.64 -23.32 29.89
N LYS A 20 14.63 -22.71 29.28
CA LYS A 20 13.29 -23.33 29.13
C LYS A 20 13.24 -24.38 28.01
N ARG A 21 14.32 -24.53 27.24
CA ARG A 21 14.44 -25.40 26.06
C ARG A 21 13.25 -25.26 25.12
N LYS A 22 12.91 -24.02 24.74
CA LYS A 22 11.78 -23.74 23.85
C LYS A 22 12.09 -22.60 22.89
N PRO A 23 11.58 -22.64 21.65
CA PRO A 23 11.57 -21.47 20.79
C PRO A 23 10.74 -20.34 21.41
N ILE A 24 11.16 -19.10 21.23
CA ILE A 24 10.41 -17.90 21.59
C ILE A 24 10.12 -17.10 20.33
N ASN A 25 8.90 -16.57 20.23
CA ASN A 25 8.57 -15.60 19.20
C ASN A 25 9.24 -14.27 19.54
N PHE A 26 10.19 -13.80 18.71
CA PHE A 26 10.86 -12.51 18.89
C PHE A 26 9.88 -11.34 19.02
N ARG A 27 8.73 -11.41 18.32
CA ARG A 27 7.65 -10.41 18.38
C ARG A 27 6.76 -10.53 19.62
N SER A 28 7.01 -11.48 20.53
CA SER A 28 6.27 -11.58 21.79
C SER A 28 6.72 -10.46 22.74
N PRO A 29 5.79 -9.74 23.40
CA PRO A 29 6.14 -8.72 24.40
C PRO A 29 7.05 -9.26 25.52
N GLU A 30 6.93 -10.55 25.83
CA GLU A 30 7.77 -11.23 26.83
C GLU A 30 9.26 -11.17 26.50
N VAL A 31 9.65 -11.07 25.21
CA VAL A 31 11.07 -11.05 24.81
C VAL A 31 11.77 -9.80 25.32
N ARG A 32 11.09 -8.65 25.33
CA ARG A 32 11.67 -7.40 25.87
C ARG A 32 11.97 -7.54 27.36
N LEU A 33 11.15 -8.29 28.10
CA LEU A 33 11.38 -8.59 29.53
C LEU A 33 12.55 -9.57 29.76
N LEU A 34 13.00 -10.29 28.72
CA LEU A 34 14.11 -11.24 28.78
C LEU A 34 15.45 -10.64 28.34
N LEU A 35 15.43 -9.41 27.83
CA LEU A 35 16.59 -8.70 27.30
C LEU A 35 16.86 -7.48 28.19
N PRO A 36 17.77 -7.59 29.17
CA PRO A 36 18.05 -6.49 30.10
C PRO A 36 18.82 -5.33 29.46
N ASN A 37 19.43 -5.53 28.29
CA ASN A 37 20.20 -4.52 27.56
C ASN A 37 19.64 -4.32 26.14
N ASP A 38 19.52 -3.06 25.73
CA ASP A 38 19.11 -2.66 24.38
C ASP A 38 20.08 -3.15 23.29
N ASP A 39 21.37 -3.35 23.61
CA ASP A 39 22.35 -3.90 22.67
C ASP A 39 21.98 -5.31 22.21
N ASP A 40 21.49 -6.16 23.13
CA ASP A 40 21.10 -7.52 22.82
C ASP A 40 19.83 -7.53 21.95
N TYR A 41 18.91 -6.59 22.19
CA TYR A 41 17.75 -6.40 21.33
C TYR A 41 18.17 -5.94 19.93
N LYS A 42 19.13 -5.01 19.82
CA LYS A 42 19.66 -4.53 18.55
C LYS A 42 20.35 -5.66 17.78
N LYS A 43 21.20 -6.46 18.46
CA LYS A 43 21.81 -7.66 17.86
C LYS A 43 20.77 -8.62 17.31
N LEU A 44 19.70 -8.89 18.07
CA LEU A 44 18.61 -9.75 17.65
C LEU A 44 17.83 -9.19 16.46
N SER A 45 17.56 -7.88 16.44
CA SER A 45 16.86 -7.20 15.34
C SER A 45 17.61 -7.25 14.01
N GLN A 46 18.93 -7.43 14.07
CA GLN A 46 19.81 -7.60 12.90
C GLN A 46 19.90 -9.06 12.43
N GLN A 47 19.37 -10.02 13.19
CA GLN A 47 19.34 -11.42 12.76
C GLN A 47 18.09 -11.68 11.91
N ASN A 48 18.24 -12.50 10.87
CA ASN A 48 17.12 -13.03 10.08
C ASN A 48 16.36 -14.09 10.89
N LEU A 49 15.62 -13.66 11.91
CA LEU A 49 14.84 -14.54 12.76
C LEU A 49 13.59 -15.05 12.03
N VAL A 50 13.22 -16.29 12.29
CA VAL A 50 12.01 -16.92 11.74
C VAL A 50 10.79 -16.16 12.24
N ASP A 51 10.05 -15.54 11.32
CA ASP A 51 8.74 -14.98 11.63
C ASP A 51 7.74 -16.13 11.84
N TRP A 52 7.25 -16.26 13.07
CA TRP A 52 6.28 -17.29 13.42
C TRP A 52 4.98 -17.15 12.63
N THR A 53 4.63 -15.96 12.13
CA THR A 53 3.45 -15.80 11.26
C THR A 53 3.55 -16.65 9.98
N ARG A 54 4.77 -16.84 9.45
CA ARG A 54 5.06 -17.63 8.25
C ARG A 54 4.96 -19.14 8.48
N LEU A 55 4.94 -19.60 9.74
CA LEU A 55 4.74 -21.03 10.06
C LEU A 55 3.36 -21.55 9.63
N LYS A 56 2.42 -20.64 9.34
CA LYS A 56 1.07 -20.97 8.89
C LYS A 56 0.91 -20.96 7.36
N LYS A 57 1.99 -21.18 6.58
CA LYS A 57 1.95 -21.30 5.11
C LYS A 57 0.86 -22.27 4.59
N ASP A 58 0.55 -23.32 5.36
CA ASP A 58 -0.67 -24.12 5.17
C ASP A 58 -1.62 -23.90 6.34
N SER A 59 -2.67 -23.10 6.12
CA SER A 59 -3.66 -22.62 7.11
C SER A 59 -4.42 -23.72 7.88
N ASN A 60 -4.17 -24.97 7.54
CA ASN A 60 -5.09 -26.07 7.67
C ASN A 60 -4.46 -27.29 8.39
N SER A 61 -3.13 -27.34 8.51
CA SER A 61 -2.42 -28.37 9.27
C SER A 61 -1.78 -27.77 10.54
N VAL A 62 -1.90 -28.46 11.67
CA VAL A 62 -1.27 -28.01 12.93
C VAL A 62 0.16 -28.53 13.09
N LEU A 63 0.65 -29.40 12.19
CA LEU A 63 1.99 -30.00 12.26
C LEU A 63 2.83 -29.57 11.06
N VAL A 64 4.02 -29.06 11.33
CA VAL A 64 4.97 -28.52 10.33
C VAL A 64 6.34 -29.15 10.52
N GLY A 65 6.99 -29.55 9.44
CA GLY A 65 8.36 -30.10 9.46
C GLY A 65 9.40 -28.99 9.38
N VAL A 66 10.47 -29.02 10.18
CA VAL A 66 11.55 -28.01 10.16
C VAL A 66 12.89 -28.72 9.94
N LYS A 67 13.70 -28.24 8.99
CA LYS A 67 15.05 -28.75 8.71
C LYS A 67 16.11 -28.04 9.57
N SER A 68 16.12 -28.31 10.88
CA SER A 68 17.17 -27.79 11.78
C SER A 68 17.48 -28.79 12.90
N MET A 69 18.44 -29.68 12.66
CA MET A 69 18.88 -30.65 13.68
C MET A 69 19.40 -29.94 14.92
N GLU A 70 20.06 -28.79 14.75
CA GLU A 70 20.65 -28.03 15.84
C GLU A 70 19.59 -27.40 16.75
N LEU A 71 18.50 -26.88 16.18
CA LEU A 71 17.34 -26.42 16.95
C LEU A 71 16.78 -27.56 17.80
N PHE A 72 16.60 -28.73 17.19
CA PHE A 72 15.97 -29.88 17.85
C PHE A 72 16.83 -30.52 18.96
N LYS A 73 18.15 -30.26 19.00
CA LYS A 73 19.00 -30.59 20.16
C LYS A 73 18.68 -29.69 21.36
N HIS A 74 18.37 -28.42 21.12
CA HIS A 74 18.23 -27.41 22.17
C HIS A 74 16.80 -27.25 22.69
N ILE A 75 15.79 -27.80 22.02
CA ILE A 75 14.39 -27.69 22.45
C ILE A 75 13.84 -29.00 23.03
N LYS A 76 12.89 -28.87 23.96
CA LYS A 76 12.17 -30.01 24.53
C LYS A 76 11.11 -30.51 23.55
N LEU A 77 11.21 -31.77 23.17
CA LEU A 77 10.24 -32.46 22.32
C LEU A 77 9.31 -33.33 23.16
N VAL A 78 8.03 -33.35 22.78
CA VAL A 78 6.99 -34.16 23.42
C VAL A 78 6.33 -35.04 22.37
N LEU A 79 6.12 -36.32 22.70
CA LEU A 79 5.41 -37.25 21.83
C LEU A 79 3.93 -36.86 21.75
N ARG A 80 3.41 -36.67 20.54
CA ARG A 80 1.99 -36.36 20.28
C ARG A 80 1.44 -37.23 19.17
N GLU A 81 0.13 -37.49 19.26
CA GLU A 81 -0.62 -38.22 18.25
C GLU A 81 -1.46 -37.25 17.40
N PHE A 82 -1.42 -37.45 16.09
CA PHE A 82 -2.13 -36.66 15.08
C PHE A 82 -2.94 -37.58 14.16
N PHE A 83 -3.91 -37.00 13.47
CA PHE A 83 -4.61 -37.61 12.35
C PHE A 83 -4.31 -36.83 11.09
N LEU A 84 -3.90 -37.54 10.04
CA LEU A 84 -3.96 -37.05 8.67
C LEU A 84 -5.39 -37.27 8.16
N LEU A 85 -6.05 -36.21 7.76
CA LEU A 85 -7.41 -36.21 7.22
C LEU A 85 -7.36 -36.38 5.68
N GLU A 86 -8.51 -36.73 5.12
CA GLU A 86 -8.69 -36.98 3.67
C GLU A 86 -8.33 -35.77 2.78
N ASP A 87 -8.54 -34.56 3.30
CA ASP A 87 -8.18 -33.30 2.64
C ASP A 87 -6.70 -32.90 2.77
N GLY A 88 -5.87 -33.78 3.34
CA GLY A 88 -4.44 -33.56 3.55
C GLY A 88 -4.09 -32.82 4.84
N ARG A 89 -5.08 -32.43 5.65
CA ARG A 89 -4.84 -31.72 6.91
C ARG A 89 -4.32 -32.64 7.99
N ILE A 90 -3.33 -32.17 8.75
CA ILE A 90 -2.90 -32.84 9.98
C ILE A 90 -3.53 -32.13 11.18
N ILE A 91 -4.34 -32.85 11.95
CA ILE A 91 -4.96 -32.36 13.19
C ILE A 91 -4.47 -33.17 14.39
N LEU A 92 -4.52 -32.58 15.58
CA LEU A 92 -4.20 -33.29 16.82
C LEU A 92 -5.31 -34.31 17.14
N LYS A 93 -4.95 -35.54 17.53
CA LYS A 93 -5.91 -36.66 17.75
C LYS A 93 -7.11 -36.28 18.61
N ARG A 94 -6.88 -35.50 19.68
CA ARG A 94 -7.91 -35.06 20.64
C ARG A 94 -8.99 -34.12 20.07
N ILE A 95 -8.77 -33.52 18.90
CA ILE A 95 -9.69 -32.53 18.30
C ILE A 95 -10.77 -33.23 17.43
N ARG A 96 -10.59 -34.53 17.11
CA ARG A 96 -11.45 -35.26 16.15
C ARG A 96 -12.93 -35.26 16.50
N SER A 97 -13.31 -35.21 17.77
CA SER A 97 -14.73 -35.21 18.17
C SER A 97 -15.56 -34.08 17.53
N LYS A 98 -14.91 -33.03 16.98
CA LYS A 98 -15.57 -31.90 16.34
C LYS A 98 -15.66 -31.97 14.81
N LEU A 99 -15.13 -33.01 14.16
CA LEU A 99 -14.83 -32.98 12.72
C LEU A 99 -15.35 -34.23 11.99
N ARG A 100 -16.20 -34.03 10.95
CA ARG A 100 -16.81 -35.09 10.11
C ARG A 100 -15.85 -35.72 9.07
N TYR A 101 -14.55 -35.42 9.13
CA TYR A 101 -13.58 -35.86 8.13
C TYR A 101 -13.10 -37.30 8.39
N LYS A 102 -12.93 -38.08 7.31
CA LYS A 102 -12.32 -39.41 7.38
C LYS A 102 -10.83 -39.29 7.69
N VAL A 103 -10.36 -40.13 8.61
CA VAL A 103 -8.94 -40.23 8.96
C VAL A 103 -8.25 -41.16 7.98
N VAL A 104 -7.26 -40.64 7.25
CA VAL A 104 -6.42 -41.40 6.32
C VAL A 104 -5.37 -42.19 7.09
N LYS A 105 -4.73 -41.55 8.08
CA LYS A 105 -3.63 -42.16 8.83
C LYS A 105 -3.51 -41.56 10.23
N LYS A 106 -3.18 -42.40 11.21
CA LYS A 106 -2.72 -41.96 12.54
C LYS A 106 -1.21 -41.76 12.50
N LEU A 107 -0.75 -40.60 12.95
CA LEU A 107 0.66 -40.24 13.02
C LEU A 107 1.05 -40.05 14.49
N THR A 108 2.21 -40.57 14.89
CA THR A 108 2.78 -40.32 16.22
C THR A 108 4.18 -39.78 16.01
N CYS A 109 4.48 -38.58 16.52
CA CYS A 109 5.80 -37.97 16.38
C CYS A 109 6.19 -37.14 17.59
N LYS A 110 7.50 -36.99 17.81
CA LYS A 110 8.08 -36.05 18.77
C LYS A 110 8.05 -34.65 18.14
N CYS A 111 7.42 -33.69 18.81
CA CYS A 111 7.26 -32.33 18.32
C CYS A 111 7.35 -31.29 19.45
N CYS A 112 7.58 -30.03 19.09
CA CYS A 112 7.55 -28.90 20.00
C CYS A 112 6.27 -28.09 19.75
N ARG A 113 5.58 -27.72 20.83
CA ARG A 113 4.35 -26.92 20.76
C ARG A 113 4.70 -25.44 20.70
N LEU A 114 4.23 -24.75 19.68
CA LEU A 114 4.28 -23.30 19.53
C LEU A 114 2.88 -22.72 19.70
N TYR A 115 2.77 -21.62 20.43
CA TYR A 115 1.52 -20.88 20.55
C TYR A 115 1.63 -19.59 19.76
N LEU A 116 0.72 -19.38 18.82
CA LEU A 116 0.63 -18.16 18.05
C LEU A 116 -0.67 -17.44 18.43
N PRO A 117 -0.60 -16.21 18.98
CA PRO A 117 -1.77 -15.53 19.55
C PRO A 117 -3.01 -15.47 18.65
N LYS A 118 -2.81 -15.27 17.33
CA LYS A 118 -3.90 -15.16 16.35
C LYS A 118 -4.35 -16.48 15.72
N TRP A 119 -3.54 -17.53 15.80
CA TRP A 119 -3.77 -18.77 15.01
C TRP A 119 -3.86 -20.03 15.85
N GLY A 120 -3.69 -19.91 17.17
CA GLY A 120 -3.72 -21.03 18.09
C GLY A 120 -2.41 -21.80 18.10
N THR A 121 -2.51 -23.12 18.25
CA THR A 121 -1.34 -23.97 18.50
C THR A 121 -0.85 -24.64 17.21
N VAL A 122 0.45 -24.49 16.93
CA VAL A 122 1.17 -25.21 15.87
C VAL A 122 2.23 -26.10 16.53
N TYR A 123 2.60 -27.19 15.86
CA TYR A 123 3.60 -28.14 16.30
C TYR A 123 4.71 -28.20 15.25
N ILE A 124 5.95 -27.98 15.67
CA ILE A 124 7.13 -28.17 14.80
C ILE A 124 7.78 -29.52 15.08
N HIS A 125 8.24 -30.19 14.03
CA HIS A 125 8.84 -31.53 14.08
C HIS A 125 10.14 -31.58 13.25
N PRO A 126 11.20 -32.26 13.72
CA PRO A 126 12.44 -32.43 12.97
C PRO A 126 12.22 -33.19 11.67
N MET A 127 12.49 -32.57 10.54
CA MET A 127 12.72 -33.33 9.30
C MET A 127 14.17 -33.82 9.32
N LEU A 128 14.35 -35.12 9.57
CA LEU A 128 15.66 -35.76 9.59
C LEU A 128 16.32 -35.65 8.21
N LYS A 129 17.63 -35.36 8.17
CA LYS A 129 18.44 -35.47 6.95
C LYS A 129 18.80 -36.94 6.69
N ASP A 130 18.63 -37.33 5.43
CA ASP A 130 19.37 -38.36 4.68
C ASP A 130 19.03 -39.87 4.68
N LYS A 131 18.21 -40.48 5.55
CA LYS A 131 17.80 -41.90 5.33
C LYS A 131 16.38 -42.32 5.78
N GLU A 132 15.62 -41.45 6.45
CA GLU A 132 14.26 -41.79 6.90
C GLU A 132 13.20 -41.09 6.05
N LYS A 133 12.13 -41.81 5.70
CA LYS A 133 11.02 -41.24 4.92
C LYS A 133 10.32 -40.15 5.74
N PRO A 134 10.13 -38.93 5.20
CA PRO A 134 9.36 -37.90 5.90
C PRO A 134 7.96 -38.43 6.23
N LEU A 135 7.44 -38.04 7.40
CA LEU A 135 6.09 -38.40 7.84
C LEU A 135 5.08 -37.94 6.79
N ALA A 136 4.35 -38.89 6.20
CA ALA A 136 3.38 -38.62 5.14
C ALA A 136 2.39 -37.51 5.56
N GLY A 137 2.27 -36.47 4.72
CA GLY A 137 1.40 -35.32 4.93
C GLY A 137 2.01 -34.15 5.70
N VAL A 138 3.22 -34.28 6.27
CA VAL A 138 3.90 -33.17 6.95
C VAL A 138 4.60 -32.30 5.90
N CYS A 139 4.11 -31.07 5.73
CA CYS A 139 4.75 -30.10 4.87
C CYS A 139 6.03 -29.56 5.52
N GLU A 140 7.09 -29.46 4.71
CA GLU A 140 8.32 -28.78 5.10
C GLU A 140 8.07 -27.28 5.21
N PHE A 141 8.47 -26.70 6.34
CA PHE A 141 8.69 -25.27 6.46
C PHE A 141 9.90 -24.90 5.61
N SER A 142 9.65 -24.43 4.39
CA SER A 142 10.65 -23.71 3.63
C SER A 142 10.48 -22.20 3.80
N LEU A 143 11.58 -21.56 4.19
CA LEU A 143 11.76 -20.12 4.26
C LEU A 143 11.82 -19.46 2.87
N ASP A 144 11.64 -20.21 1.76
CA ASP A 144 11.71 -19.72 0.38
C ASP A 144 10.54 -18.78 -0.02
N VAL A 145 10.06 -17.90 0.86
CA VAL A 145 9.51 -16.63 0.38
C VAL A 145 10.71 -15.70 0.35
N ASN A 146 11.24 -15.41 -0.84
CA ASN A 146 12.26 -14.39 -0.98
C ASN A 146 11.57 -13.04 -0.69
N PRO A 147 11.75 -12.44 0.51
CA PRO A 147 10.98 -11.26 0.92
C PRO A 147 11.26 -10.08 -0.01
N ASP A 148 12.43 -10.08 -0.65
CA ASP A 148 12.89 -9.07 -1.60
C ASP A 148 12.28 -9.25 -3.00
N ARG A 149 11.53 -10.33 -3.25
CA ARG A 149 10.85 -10.53 -4.53
C ARG A 149 9.65 -9.59 -4.61
N GLU A 150 9.80 -8.58 -5.45
CA GLU A 150 8.75 -7.63 -5.80
C GLU A 150 8.01 -8.07 -7.06
N TYR A 151 6.71 -7.78 -7.08
CA TYR A 151 5.82 -8.04 -8.20
C TYR A 151 5.18 -6.74 -8.68
N PRO A 152 4.96 -6.57 -9.99
CA PRO A 152 4.24 -5.43 -10.50
C PRO A 152 2.76 -5.52 -10.14
N LEU A 153 2.28 -4.51 -9.42
CA LEU A 153 0.87 -4.27 -9.16
C LEU A 153 0.39 -3.15 -10.09
N ILE A 154 -0.51 -3.50 -11.00
CA ILE A 154 -1.16 -2.59 -11.95
C ILE A 154 -2.48 -2.16 -11.34
N GLU A 155 -2.58 -0.86 -11.05
CA GLU A 155 -3.77 -0.24 -10.47
C GLU A 155 -4.40 0.67 -11.51
N ILE A 156 -5.62 0.35 -11.94
CA ILE A 156 -6.46 1.25 -12.76
C ILE A 156 -7.34 2.10 -11.86
N ASN A 157 -7.90 1.47 -10.83
CA ASN A 157 -8.56 2.05 -9.66
C ASN A 157 -8.58 0.99 -8.55
N VAL A 158 -9.09 1.33 -7.35
CA VAL A 158 -9.18 0.38 -6.22
C VAL A 158 -9.94 -0.89 -6.62
N SER A 159 -10.98 -0.80 -7.44
CA SER A 159 -11.77 -1.94 -7.92
C SER A 159 -11.10 -2.75 -9.05
N HIS A 160 -10.00 -2.28 -9.62
CA HIS A 160 -9.34 -2.88 -10.78
C HIS A 160 -7.82 -2.96 -10.55
N GLN A 161 -7.44 -3.95 -9.74
CA GLN A 161 -6.05 -4.25 -9.40
C GLN A 161 -5.60 -5.58 -9.99
N TYR A 162 -4.48 -5.56 -10.70
CA TYR A 162 -3.90 -6.73 -11.34
C TYR A 162 -2.45 -6.92 -10.89
N ILE A 163 -2.01 -8.17 -10.78
CA ILE A 163 -0.62 -8.51 -10.46
C ILE A 163 -0.07 -9.48 -11.51
N ILE A 164 1.22 -9.36 -11.83
CA ILE A 164 1.89 -10.30 -12.74
C ILE A 164 2.87 -11.16 -11.93
N ILE A 165 2.68 -12.49 -11.99
CA ILE A 165 3.56 -13.48 -11.34
C ILE A 165 3.97 -14.51 -12.38
N GLU A 166 5.27 -14.61 -12.66
CA GLU A 166 5.84 -15.53 -13.69
C GLU A 166 5.11 -15.45 -15.05
N GLY A 167 4.73 -14.22 -15.44
CA GLY A 167 4.01 -13.93 -16.68
C GLY A 167 2.51 -14.27 -16.66
N PHE A 168 1.95 -14.74 -15.54
CA PHE A 168 0.51 -14.86 -15.34
C PHE A 168 -0.06 -13.54 -14.83
N LEU A 169 -1.04 -12.98 -15.56
CA LEU A 169 -1.82 -11.84 -15.11
C LEU A 169 -2.98 -12.31 -14.25
N LEU A 170 -3.04 -11.83 -13.01
CA LEU A 170 -4.07 -12.16 -12.04
C LEU A 170 -4.88 -10.91 -11.68
N TYR A 171 -6.20 -10.96 -11.83
CA TYR A 171 -7.11 -9.97 -11.28
C TYR A 171 -7.36 -10.28 -9.81
N LEU A 172 -6.90 -9.39 -8.92
CA LEU A 172 -6.81 -9.65 -7.49
C LEU A 172 -8.19 -9.70 -6.81
N ASN A 173 -9.12 -8.86 -7.23
CA ASN A 173 -10.45 -8.75 -6.61
C ASN A 173 -11.24 -10.06 -6.71
N GLU A 174 -11.22 -10.69 -7.88
CA GLU A 174 -11.88 -11.99 -8.10
C GLU A 174 -10.95 -13.19 -7.95
N ARG A 175 -9.64 -12.95 -7.74
CA ARG A 175 -8.58 -13.98 -7.72
C ARG A 175 -8.65 -14.89 -8.95
N ARG A 176 -8.83 -14.29 -10.13
CA ARG A 176 -8.95 -14.99 -11.40
C ARG A 176 -7.83 -14.63 -12.36
N LEU A 177 -7.41 -15.59 -13.17
CA LEU A 177 -6.43 -15.37 -14.23
C LEU A 177 -7.07 -14.64 -15.40
N TYR A 178 -6.33 -13.71 -15.98
CA TYR A 178 -6.72 -12.97 -17.18
C TYR A 178 -5.78 -13.29 -18.34
N ARG A 179 -6.34 -13.32 -19.55
CA ARG A 179 -5.53 -13.35 -20.77
C ARG A 179 -4.98 -11.96 -21.00
N TRP A 180 -3.77 -11.88 -21.54
CA TRP A 180 -3.25 -10.60 -21.98
C TRP A 180 -4.17 -10.06 -23.08
N ASN A 181 -4.50 -10.84 -24.10
CA ASN A 181 -5.27 -10.38 -25.26
C ASN A 181 -6.75 -10.03 -25.00
N ASP A 182 -7.17 -9.81 -23.75
CA ASP A 182 -8.49 -9.30 -23.40
C ASP A 182 -8.68 -7.84 -23.88
N ASN A 183 -9.68 -7.63 -24.74
CA ASN A 183 -9.96 -6.33 -25.34
C ASN A 183 -10.42 -5.28 -24.32
N ASN A 184 -11.18 -5.69 -23.29
CA ASN A 184 -11.69 -4.76 -22.29
C ASN A 184 -10.53 -4.23 -21.45
N LEU A 185 -9.67 -5.10 -20.95
CA LEU A 185 -8.49 -4.69 -20.20
C LEU A 185 -7.55 -3.79 -21.02
N ARG A 186 -7.27 -4.17 -22.27
CA ARG A 186 -6.45 -3.36 -23.18
C ARG A 186 -7.04 -1.96 -23.39
N SER A 187 -8.37 -1.85 -23.52
CA SER A 187 -9.05 -0.56 -23.68
C SER A 187 -8.97 0.31 -22.41
N GLN A 188 -9.05 -0.29 -21.22
CA GLN A 188 -8.91 0.42 -19.95
C GLN A 188 -7.48 0.90 -19.73
N VAL A 189 -6.49 0.14 -20.22
CA VAL A 189 -5.07 0.45 -20.01
C VAL A 189 -4.54 1.52 -20.95
N GLY A 190 -5.07 1.58 -22.16
CA GLY A 190 -4.48 2.37 -23.24
C GLY A 190 -3.31 1.62 -23.89
N LEU A 191 -3.20 1.74 -25.21
CA LEU A 191 -2.31 0.91 -26.01
C LEU A 191 -0.82 1.11 -25.68
N THR A 192 -0.40 2.34 -25.37
CA THR A 192 1.01 2.66 -25.13
C THR A 192 1.48 2.05 -23.82
N LYS A 193 0.71 2.26 -22.74
CA LYS A 193 0.98 1.63 -21.44
C LYS A 193 0.86 0.10 -21.51
N TRP A 194 -0.10 -0.40 -22.28
CA TRP A 194 -0.26 -1.83 -22.55
C TRP A 194 1.00 -2.42 -23.21
N ALA A 195 1.46 -1.87 -24.33
CA ALA A 195 2.67 -2.32 -25.02
C ALA A 195 3.91 -2.22 -24.12
N HIS A 196 4.01 -1.17 -23.29
CA HIS A 196 5.08 -1.02 -22.31
C HIS A 196 5.07 -2.15 -21.26
N LEU A 197 3.91 -2.42 -20.64
CA LEU A 197 3.74 -3.51 -19.68
C LEU A 197 4.11 -4.88 -20.29
N ARG A 198 3.75 -5.11 -21.56
CA ARG A 198 4.12 -6.34 -22.27
C ARG A 198 5.63 -6.49 -22.40
N LYS A 199 6.32 -5.44 -22.85
CA LYS A 199 7.78 -5.44 -23.01
C LYS A 199 8.51 -5.64 -21.68
N THR A 200 8.00 -5.04 -20.60
CA THR A 200 8.64 -5.06 -19.28
C THR A 200 8.41 -6.37 -18.52
N TYR A 201 7.19 -6.93 -18.55
CA TYR A 201 6.80 -8.05 -17.68
C TYR A 201 6.38 -9.33 -18.41
N ASN A 202 6.19 -9.26 -19.74
CA ASN A 202 5.75 -10.37 -20.60
C ASN A 202 4.60 -11.24 -20.02
N PRO A 203 3.43 -10.65 -19.72
CA PRO A 203 2.31 -11.30 -19.03
C PRO A 203 1.44 -12.23 -19.92
N VAL A 204 2.07 -13.06 -20.75
CA VAL A 204 1.40 -13.91 -21.76
C VAL A 204 1.33 -15.40 -21.37
N SER A 205 1.68 -15.77 -20.14
CA SER A 205 1.79 -17.18 -19.73
C SER A 205 0.46 -17.94 -19.81
N LEU A 206 -0.67 -17.25 -19.57
CA LEU A 206 -2.00 -17.87 -19.74
C LEU A 206 -2.32 -18.14 -21.21
N ASP A 207 -2.02 -17.19 -22.10
CA ASP A 207 -2.18 -17.34 -23.55
C ASP A 207 -1.32 -18.50 -24.06
N ILE A 208 -0.06 -18.59 -23.60
CA ILE A 208 0.82 -19.72 -23.90
C ILE A 208 0.17 -21.03 -23.45
N LEU A 209 -0.28 -21.14 -22.18
CA LEU A 209 -0.90 -22.35 -21.67
C LEU A 209 -2.09 -22.79 -22.51
N TYR A 210 -2.93 -21.88 -23.00
CA TYR A 210 -4.05 -22.24 -23.88
C TYR A 210 -3.64 -22.78 -25.25
N SER A 211 -2.46 -22.40 -25.73
CA SER A 211 -1.91 -22.81 -27.02
C SER A 211 -0.94 -24.00 -26.94
N LEU A 212 -0.56 -24.45 -25.74
CA LEU A 212 0.24 -25.67 -25.57
C LEU A 212 -0.53 -26.93 -26.01
N ASN A 213 0.20 -27.90 -26.58
CA ASN A 213 -0.31 -29.25 -26.82
C ASN A 213 -0.42 -30.02 -25.50
N SER A 214 0.52 -29.75 -24.58
CA SER A 214 0.45 -30.16 -23.18
C SER A 214 -0.69 -29.44 -22.47
N ASN A 215 -1.37 -30.15 -21.58
CA ASN A 215 -2.43 -29.56 -20.75
C ASN A 215 -1.91 -28.99 -19.43
N PHE A 216 -0.61 -28.68 -19.33
CA PHE A 216 0.01 -28.18 -18.12
C PHE A 216 1.09 -27.12 -18.36
N TYR A 217 1.33 -26.28 -17.36
CA TYR A 217 2.42 -25.30 -17.32
C TYR A 217 3.04 -25.28 -15.92
N PHE A 218 4.36 -25.42 -15.79
CA PHE A 218 5.04 -25.34 -14.50
C PHE A 218 5.23 -23.89 -14.04
N VAL A 219 5.01 -23.67 -12.74
CA VAL A 219 5.27 -22.41 -12.04
C VAL A 219 6.12 -22.70 -10.80
N LYS A 220 7.13 -21.87 -10.56
CA LYS A 220 8.03 -21.99 -9.39
C LYS A 220 7.49 -21.23 -8.20
N ASP A 221 6.85 -20.10 -8.46
CA ASP A 221 6.38 -19.19 -7.43
C ASP A 221 5.09 -19.68 -6.74
N ASP A 222 5.21 -20.00 -5.45
CA ASP A 222 4.09 -20.44 -4.62
C ASP A 222 3.04 -19.33 -4.39
N LEU A 223 3.43 -18.06 -4.53
CA LEU A 223 2.55 -16.92 -4.31
C LEU A 223 1.35 -16.92 -5.26
N LEU A 224 1.55 -17.36 -6.51
CA LEU A 224 0.44 -17.51 -7.46
C LEU A 224 -0.65 -18.43 -6.91
N PHE A 225 -0.27 -19.55 -6.30
CA PHE A 225 -1.20 -20.51 -5.72
C PHE A 225 -1.83 -20.00 -4.42
N GLN A 226 -1.13 -19.15 -3.65
CA GLN A 226 -1.68 -18.49 -2.47
C GLN A 226 -2.78 -17.49 -2.86
N LEU A 227 -2.51 -16.63 -3.85
CA LEU A 227 -3.47 -15.62 -4.31
C LEU A 227 -4.71 -16.25 -4.98
N LEU A 228 -4.54 -17.27 -5.82
CA LEU A 228 -5.66 -17.99 -6.46
C LEU A 228 -6.55 -18.75 -5.46
N GLY A 229 -5.99 -19.21 -4.33
CA GLY A 229 -6.71 -19.86 -3.23
C GLY A 229 -7.28 -21.26 -3.50
N LYS A 230 -7.47 -21.68 -4.76
CA LYS A 230 -7.99 -23.01 -5.12
C LYS A 230 -6.86 -23.93 -5.59
N ARG A 231 -6.64 -25.03 -4.88
CA ARG A 231 -5.62 -26.04 -5.22
C ARG A 231 -6.28 -27.36 -5.57
N VAL A 232 -5.74 -28.06 -6.57
CA VAL A 232 -6.14 -29.42 -6.95
C VAL A 232 -4.92 -30.33 -6.95
N PHE A 233 -5.15 -31.61 -6.70
CA PHE A 233 -4.10 -32.62 -6.73
C PHE A 233 -4.03 -33.26 -8.12
N VAL A 234 -2.81 -33.39 -8.64
CA VAL A 234 -2.58 -33.91 -9.99
C VAL A 234 -1.49 -34.96 -10.05
N LYS A 235 -1.55 -35.81 -11.06
CA LYS A 235 -0.52 -36.79 -11.40
C LYS A 235 -0.16 -36.67 -12.88
N PHE A 236 1.13 -36.79 -13.18
CA PHE A 236 1.63 -36.93 -14.54
C PHE A 236 1.40 -38.34 -15.07
N CYS A 237 0.90 -38.43 -16.30
CA CYS A 237 0.62 -39.65 -17.03
C CYS A 237 1.37 -39.62 -18.36
N LYS A 238 2.00 -40.74 -18.70
CA LYS A 238 2.58 -40.97 -20.02
C LYS A 238 1.46 -41.33 -20.99
N VAL A 239 1.44 -40.70 -22.16
CA VAL A 239 0.48 -40.94 -23.24
C VAL A 239 1.28 -41.23 -24.51
N MET A 240 0.90 -42.29 -25.22
CA MET A 240 1.44 -42.54 -26.55
C MET A 240 0.62 -41.71 -27.53
N GLU A 241 1.27 -40.86 -28.32
CA GLU A 241 0.60 -40.20 -29.43
C GLU A 241 0.25 -41.25 -30.49
N ASN A 242 -0.96 -41.18 -31.05
CA ASN A 242 -1.39 -42.04 -32.16
C ASN A 242 -0.65 -41.62 -33.45
N GLY A 243 0.67 -41.79 -33.47
CA GLY A 243 1.50 -41.58 -34.65
C GLY A 243 1.65 -42.89 -35.42
N LYS A 244 1.11 -42.93 -36.64
CA LYS A 244 1.50 -43.93 -37.65
C LYS A 244 3.03 -43.90 -37.76
N CYS A 245 3.67 -45.07 -37.73
CA CYS A 245 5.13 -45.31 -37.73
C CYS A 245 5.86 -45.21 -36.37
N GLY A 246 5.91 -46.33 -35.65
CA GLY A 246 7.11 -46.96 -35.03
C GLY A 246 8.09 -46.20 -34.12
N LYS A 247 8.02 -44.87 -33.98
CA LYS A 247 8.91 -44.01 -33.18
C LYS A 247 8.15 -42.79 -32.64
N ALA A 248 6.94 -42.97 -32.12
CA ALA A 248 6.19 -41.86 -31.54
C ALA A 248 6.93 -41.34 -30.28
N PRO A 249 7.20 -40.02 -30.17
CA PRO A 249 7.80 -39.46 -28.98
C PRO A 249 6.86 -39.67 -27.78
N LEU A 250 7.46 -39.98 -26.64
CA LEU A 250 6.72 -40.14 -25.38
C LEU A 250 6.18 -38.77 -24.97
N TRP A 251 4.86 -38.66 -24.79
CA TRP A 251 4.21 -37.41 -24.41
C TRP A 251 3.64 -37.49 -23.00
N TYR A 252 3.81 -36.43 -22.21
CA TYR A 252 3.27 -36.35 -20.86
C TYR A 252 2.00 -35.48 -20.81
N ARG A 253 1.01 -35.91 -20.03
CA ARG A 253 -0.19 -35.13 -19.68
C ARG A 253 -0.46 -35.18 -18.20
N VAL A 254 -1.19 -34.19 -17.69
CA VAL A 254 -1.59 -34.10 -16.29
C VAL A 254 -3.05 -34.48 -16.13
N LYS A 255 -3.36 -35.29 -15.11
CA LYS A 255 -4.75 -35.61 -14.75
C LYS A 255 -5.00 -35.27 -13.28
N ARG A 256 -6.19 -34.72 -13.01
CA ARG A 256 -6.69 -34.56 -11.64
C ARG A 256 -6.77 -35.93 -10.96
N THR A 257 -6.38 -35.99 -9.71
CA THR A 257 -6.30 -37.24 -8.94
C THR A 257 -6.61 -37.00 -7.47
N THR A 258 -6.64 -38.09 -6.70
CA THR A 258 -6.70 -38.07 -5.23
C THR A 258 -5.33 -37.76 -4.64
N THR A 259 -5.29 -37.15 -3.45
CA THR A 259 -4.07 -36.90 -2.67
C THR A 259 -3.12 -38.10 -2.59
N ALA A 260 -3.65 -39.30 -2.35
CA ALA A 260 -2.88 -40.54 -2.23
C ALA A 260 -2.07 -40.93 -3.48
N LYS A 261 -2.47 -40.45 -4.67
CA LYS A 261 -1.82 -40.74 -5.96
C LYS A 261 -1.16 -39.51 -6.57
N ALA A 262 -1.23 -38.36 -5.89
CA ALA A 262 -0.80 -37.08 -6.42
C ALA A 262 0.72 -36.97 -6.42
N THR A 263 1.27 -36.45 -7.51
CA THR A 263 2.69 -36.08 -7.56
C THR A 263 2.88 -34.58 -7.33
N HIS A 264 1.91 -33.76 -7.73
CA HIS A 264 1.99 -32.29 -7.65
C HIS A 264 0.66 -31.66 -7.23
N ILE A 265 0.76 -30.40 -6.82
CA ILE A 265 -0.37 -29.48 -6.64
C ILE A 265 -0.50 -28.63 -7.91
N ALA A 266 -1.73 -28.33 -8.29
CA ALA A 266 -2.01 -27.48 -9.42
C ALA A 266 -3.20 -26.53 -9.18
N TYR A 267 -3.40 -25.61 -10.10
CA TYR A 267 -4.65 -24.86 -10.31
C TYR A 267 -5.30 -25.37 -11.61
N ALA A 268 -6.57 -25.74 -11.56
CA ALA A 268 -7.31 -26.22 -12.73
C ALA A 268 -8.05 -25.07 -13.40
N ILE A 269 -7.88 -24.94 -14.71
CA ILE A 269 -8.53 -23.94 -15.56
C ILE A 269 -9.50 -24.70 -16.48
N SER A 270 -10.77 -24.31 -16.47
CA SER A 270 -11.76 -24.83 -17.40
C SER A 270 -11.57 -24.21 -18.79
N ASN A 271 -11.67 -25.02 -19.85
CA ASN A 271 -11.58 -24.55 -21.23
C ASN A 271 -12.80 -23.72 -21.70
N SER A 272 -13.76 -23.40 -20.82
CA SER A 272 -14.99 -22.65 -21.15
C SER A 272 -14.75 -21.22 -21.69
N THR A 273 -13.50 -20.75 -21.74
CA THR A 273 -13.09 -19.43 -22.23
C THR A 273 -12.29 -19.46 -23.54
N ALA A 274 -12.22 -20.60 -24.25
CA ALA A 274 -11.66 -20.66 -25.60
C ALA A 274 -12.78 -20.57 -26.65
N PRO A 275 -12.80 -19.54 -27.53
CA PRO A 275 -13.87 -19.37 -28.52
C PRO A 275 -13.96 -20.48 -29.59
N ASP A 276 -12.95 -21.34 -29.74
CA ASP A 276 -12.85 -22.22 -30.94
C ASP A 276 -12.60 -23.72 -30.66
N SER A 277 -12.84 -24.24 -29.45
CA SER A 277 -12.72 -25.70 -29.25
C SER A 277 -14.02 -26.44 -29.62
N PHE A 278 -14.26 -26.57 -30.93
CA PHE A 278 -15.20 -27.53 -31.48
C PHE A 278 -14.76 -28.97 -31.11
N LYS A 279 -15.71 -29.73 -30.56
CA LYS A 279 -15.81 -31.20 -30.60
C LYS A 279 -14.77 -32.01 -29.80
N SER A 280 -14.91 -32.03 -28.47
CA SER A 280 -14.44 -33.15 -27.62
C SER A 280 -15.28 -33.18 -26.34
N LYS A 281 -16.04 -34.25 -26.10
CA LYS A 281 -16.87 -34.47 -24.89
C LYS A 281 -16.04 -34.77 -23.63
N ASN A 282 -14.72 -34.62 -23.66
CA ASN A 282 -13.90 -34.76 -22.47
C ASN A 282 -13.69 -33.38 -21.84
N ASN A 283 -13.97 -33.27 -20.54
CA ASN A 283 -13.64 -32.12 -19.70
C ASN A 283 -12.13 -31.83 -19.74
N ASP A 284 -11.67 -31.14 -20.79
CA ASP A 284 -10.28 -30.82 -20.99
C ASP A 284 -9.93 -29.62 -20.09
N TYR A 285 -9.50 -29.94 -18.88
CA TYR A 285 -8.87 -28.97 -17.98
C TYR A 285 -7.41 -28.76 -18.38
N ARG A 286 -6.99 -27.50 -18.34
CA ARG A 286 -5.57 -27.13 -18.33
C ARG A 286 -5.12 -26.88 -16.89
N PHE A 287 -3.85 -27.14 -16.59
CA PHE A 287 -3.33 -27.10 -15.22
C PHE A 287 -2.12 -26.17 -15.12
N ILE A 288 -2.14 -25.22 -14.18
CA ILE A 288 -0.92 -24.57 -13.72
C ILE A 288 -0.37 -25.42 -12.59
N VAL A 289 0.79 -26.03 -12.76
CA VAL A 289 1.36 -27.03 -11.86
C VAL A 289 2.51 -26.40 -11.09
N ARG A 290 2.50 -26.52 -9.76
CA ARG A 290 3.65 -26.12 -8.96
C ARG A 290 4.82 -27.01 -9.34
N GLU A 291 5.96 -26.46 -9.72
CA GLU A 291 7.12 -27.23 -10.18
C GLU A 291 7.67 -28.16 -9.08
N LYS A 292 7.58 -27.75 -7.80
CA LYS A 292 7.99 -28.58 -6.66
C LYS A 292 6.96 -29.70 -6.39
N PRO A 293 7.36 -30.98 -6.40
CA PRO A 293 6.47 -32.11 -6.10
C PRO A 293 5.95 -32.07 -4.65
N ILE A 294 4.88 -32.83 -4.36
CA ILE A 294 4.34 -32.98 -3.00
C ILE A 294 5.27 -33.84 -2.13
N VAL A 295 5.92 -34.83 -2.73
CA VAL A 295 6.84 -35.76 -2.06
C VAL A 295 8.08 -35.90 -2.94
N GLU A 296 9.26 -35.58 -2.41
CA GLU A 296 10.52 -35.60 -3.16
C GLU A 296 10.97 -37.04 -3.54
N ASN A 297 10.38 -38.09 -2.96
CA ASN A 297 10.91 -39.46 -3.00
C ASN A 297 9.91 -40.56 -3.38
N THR A 298 8.86 -40.26 -4.16
CA THR A 298 8.14 -41.37 -4.82
C THR A 298 8.96 -41.88 -5.98
N ILE A 299 9.37 -43.15 -5.90
CA ILE A 299 9.86 -43.98 -7.01
C ILE A 299 8.79 -43.95 -8.10
N SER A 300 8.76 -42.89 -8.89
CA SER A 300 7.97 -42.81 -10.10
C SER A 300 8.94 -43.05 -11.25
N ASN A 301 8.63 -44.01 -12.11
CA ASN A 301 9.31 -44.27 -13.39
C ASN A 301 9.16 -43.10 -14.40
N LEU A 302 8.99 -41.87 -13.91
CA LEU A 302 8.77 -40.66 -14.67
C LEU A 302 10.05 -39.86 -14.62
N ASP A 303 10.65 -39.63 -15.78
CA ASP A 303 11.79 -38.75 -15.90
C ASP A 303 11.29 -37.29 -15.87
N TYR A 304 11.46 -36.63 -14.73
CA TYR A 304 11.05 -35.24 -14.56
C TYR A 304 11.82 -34.28 -15.48
N SER A 305 13.03 -34.64 -15.91
CA SER A 305 13.80 -33.83 -16.85
C SER A 305 13.14 -33.79 -18.22
N ASP A 306 12.59 -34.92 -18.69
CA ASP A 306 11.83 -35.00 -19.94
C ASP A 306 10.55 -34.17 -19.88
N ILE A 307 9.80 -34.22 -18.77
CA ILE A 307 8.55 -33.45 -18.62
C ILE A 307 8.84 -31.94 -18.70
N LYS A 308 9.90 -31.47 -18.03
CA LYS A 308 10.32 -30.07 -18.09
C LYS A 308 10.79 -29.67 -19.48
N LYS A 309 11.57 -30.54 -20.15
CA LYS A 309 12.05 -30.31 -21.51
C LYS A 309 10.89 -30.21 -22.51
N GLN A 310 9.91 -31.11 -22.43
CA GLN A 310 8.69 -31.07 -23.25
C GLN A 310 7.97 -29.73 -23.10
N GLN A 311 7.65 -29.32 -21.86
CA GLN A 311 6.98 -28.05 -21.61
C GLN A 311 7.80 -26.85 -22.11
N PHE A 312 9.12 -26.82 -21.86
CA PHE A 312 9.99 -25.74 -22.29
C PHE A 312 10.02 -25.59 -23.81
N THR A 313 10.20 -26.70 -24.55
CA THR A 313 10.22 -26.68 -26.02
C THR A 313 8.89 -26.22 -26.60
N GLU A 314 7.76 -26.73 -26.10
CA GLU A 314 6.45 -26.28 -26.56
C GLU A 314 6.20 -24.79 -26.25
N ALA A 315 6.52 -24.35 -25.03
CA ALA A 315 6.30 -22.99 -24.59
C ALA A 315 7.10 -21.98 -25.42
N GLU A 316 8.36 -22.28 -25.76
CA GLU A 316 9.19 -21.41 -26.60
C GLU A 316 8.66 -21.29 -28.03
N VAL A 317 8.17 -22.38 -28.64
CA VAL A 317 7.55 -22.34 -29.98
C VAL A 317 6.29 -21.47 -29.96
N VAL A 318 5.41 -21.70 -28.99
CA VAL A 318 4.16 -20.94 -28.83
C VAL A 318 4.42 -19.48 -28.53
N LYS A 319 5.39 -19.17 -27.65
CA LYS A 319 5.76 -17.81 -27.27
C LYS A 319 6.22 -16.98 -28.47
N ARG A 320 6.99 -17.57 -29.40
CA ARG A 320 7.41 -16.88 -30.64
C ARG A 320 6.22 -16.54 -31.52
N LYS A 321 5.28 -17.48 -31.69
CA LYS A 321 4.06 -17.27 -32.47
C LYS A 321 3.20 -16.14 -31.87
N ILE A 322 2.88 -16.24 -30.58
CA ILE A 322 2.07 -15.23 -29.87
C ILE A 322 2.76 -13.85 -29.92
N SER A 323 4.09 -13.80 -29.74
CA SER A 323 4.82 -12.52 -29.78
C SER A 323 4.79 -11.87 -31.16
N ALA A 324 4.83 -12.66 -32.24
CA ALA A 324 4.70 -12.15 -33.61
C ALA A 324 3.30 -11.57 -33.85
N ASP A 325 2.26 -12.33 -33.48
CA ASP A 325 0.85 -11.91 -33.61
C ASP A 325 0.58 -10.60 -32.84
N ILE A 326 1.02 -10.52 -31.58
CA ILE A 326 0.85 -9.31 -30.77
C ILE A 326 1.61 -8.12 -31.35
N SER A 327 2.84 -8.33 -31.81
CA SER A 327 3.65 -7.23 -32.37
C SER A 327 3.03 -6.67 -33.66
N GLN A 328 2.39 -7.53 -34.48
CA GLN A 328 1.63 -7.08 -35.65
C GLN A 328 0.44 -6.20 -35.24
N ILE A 329 -0.32 -6.60 -34.21
CA ILE A 329 -1.46 -5.82 -33.68
C ILE A 329 -1.01 -4.47 -33.12
N GLU A 330 0.06 -4.46 -32.32
CA GLU A 330 0.63 -3.25 -31.73
C GLU A 330 1.10 -2.26 -32.81
N ASN A 331 1.84 -2.73 -33.82
CA ASN A 331 2.33 -1.87 -34.90
C ASN A 331 1.19 -1.21 -35.69
N VAL A 332 0.10 -1.94 -35.97
CA VAL A 332 -1.08 -1.39 -36.67
C VAL A 332 -1.75 -0.33 -35.80
N HIS A 333 -1.94 -0.56 -34.50
CA HIS A 333 -2.70 0.37 -33.65
C HIS A 333 -1.90 1.62 -33.23
N THR A 334 -0.56 1.53 -33.17
CA THR A 334 0.28 2.68 -32.80
C THR A 334 0.25 3.78 -33.88
N GLN A 335 -0.06 3.43 -35.14
CA GLN A 335 -0.15 4.39 -36.25
C GLN A 335 -1.45 5.23 -36.25
N PHE A 336 -2.50 4.84 -35.52
CA PHE A 336 -3.82 5.47 -35.59
C PHE A 336 -4.27 6.18 -34.30
N ASN A 337 -3.51 6.11 -33.22
CA ASN A 337 -3.92 6.68 -31.93
C ASN A 337 -3.33 8.08 -31.70
N SER A 338 -4.10 9.11 -32.05
CA SER A 338 -3.94 10.49 -31.57
C SER A 338 -4.76 10.78 -30.29
N GLN A 339 -5.42 9.75 -29.73
CA GLN A 339 -6.27 9.91 -28.55
C GLN A 339 -5.43 10.11 -27.29
N LYS A 340 -5.70 11.20 -26.56
CA LYS A 340 -5.19 11.44 -25.20
C LYS A 340 -5.50 10.20 -24.34
N GLU A 341 -4.47 9.42 -24.02
CA GLU A 341 -4.63 8.26 -23.14
C GLU A 341 -5.19 8.71 -21.80
N LYS A 342 -6.28 8.08 -21.33
CA LYS A 342 -6.78 8.27 -19.98
C LYS A 342 -5.70 7.76 -19.03
N ASN A 343 -4.99 8.69 -18.39
CA ASN A 343 -3.71 8.43 -17.76
C ASN A 343 -3.79 7.78 -16.36
N ASN A 344 -4.87 7.07 -16.04
CA ASN A 344 -5.18 6.71 -14.66
C ASN A 344 -4.45 5.46 -14.16
N ILE A 345 -3.72 4.76 -15.02
CA ILE A 345 -2.97 3.57 -14.61
C ILE A 345 -1.67 3.91 -13.91
N ARG A 346 -1.49 3.29 -12.75
CA ARG A 346 -0.28 3.27 -11.93
C ARG A 346 0.27 1.87 -11.88
N VAL A 347 1.60 1.76 -11.94
CA VAL A 347 2.31 0.48 -11.84
C VAL A 347 3.28 0.61 -10.68
N ASN A 348 2.94 -0.03 -9.57
CA ASN A 348 3.77 -0.08 -8.37
C ASN A 348 4.47 -1.44 -8.28
N LYS A 349 5.51 -1.53 -7.46
CA LYS A 349 6.10 -2.80 -7.07
C LYS A 349 5.68 -3.11 -5.65
N VAL A 350 5.24 -4.33 -5.40
CA VAL A 350 4.81 -4.80 -4.08
C VAL A 350 5.57 -6.07 -3.72
N SER A 351 6.09 -6.14 -2.51
CA SER A 351 6.83 -7.32 -2.04
C SER A 351 5.89 -8.47 -1.73
N SER A 352 6.42 -9.70 -1.83
CA SER A 352 5.73 -10.91 -1.37
C SER A 352 5.22 -10.80 0.07
N GLU A 353 5.99 -10.17 0.95
CA GLU A 353 5.64 -10.00 2.37
C GLU A 353 4.42 -9.09 2.59
N VAL A 354 4.26 -8.05 1.78
CA VAL A 354 3.08 -7.18 1.85
C VAL A 354 1.85 -7.93 1.34
N LEU A 355 1.98 -8.67 0.22
CA LEU A 355 0.88 -9.45 -0.34
C LEU A 355 0.40 -10.55 0.60
N ASP A 356 1.30 -11.22 1.32
CA ASP A 356 0.98 -12.26 2.30
C ASP A 356 0.16 -11.72 3.49
N GLN A 357 0.29 -10.44 3.81
CA GLN A 357 -0.47 -9.80 4.89
C GLN A 357 -1.90 -9.41 4.47
N ILE A 358 -2.18 -9.36 3.16
CA ILE A 358 -3.49 -8.98 2.63
C ILE A 358 -4.46 -10.16 2.68
N SER A 359 -5.43 -10.08 3.58
CA SER A 359 -6.43 -11.15 3.72
C SER A 359 -7.49 -11.12 2.61
N LYS A 360 -7.85 -9.94 2.11
CA LYS A 360 -8.93 -9.69 1.14
C LYS A 360 -8.53 -8.57 0.19
N PHE A 361 -8.95 -8.69 -1.06
CA PHE A 361 -8.86 -7.66 -2.09
C PHE A 361 -10.27 -7.15 -2.44
N PRO A 362 -10.42 -5.92 -2.96
CA PRO A 362 -9.35 -4.93 -3.21
C PRO A 362 -8.78 -4.30 -1.93
N VAL A 363 -7.61 -3.67 -2.06
CA VAL A 363 -6.95 -2.91 -0.97
C VAL A 363 -6.57 -1.55 -1.51
N SER A 364 -6.78 -0.47 -0.74
CA SER A 364 -6.37 0.88 -1.17
C SER A 364 -4.85 0.99 -1.33
N ARG A 365 -4.39 1.91 -2.17
CA ARG A 365 -2.95 2.18 -2.31
C ARG A 365 -2.39 2.75 -1.01
N VAL A 366 -3.15 3.58 -0.29
CA VAL A 366 -2.84 4.02 1.07
C VAL A 366 -2.49 2.82 1.96
N THR A 367 -3.35 1.80 2.00
CA THR A 367 -3.13 0.61 2.84
C THR A 367 -1.91 -0.17 2.40
N LEU A 368 -1.69 -0.34 1.08
CA LEU A 368 -0.48 -0.98 0.56
C LEU A 368 0.80 -0.24 0.95
N LEU A 369 0.79 1.10 0.91
CA LEU A 369 1.93 1.94 1.30
C LEU A 369 2.21 1.84 2.80
N LEU A 370 1.17 1.83 3.63
CA LEU A 370 1.31 1.67 5.08
C LEU A 370 1.84 0.29 5.45
N MET A 371 1.34 -0.78 4.82
CA MET A 371 1.83 -2.14 5.00
C MET A 371 3.29 -2.27 4.56
N SER A 372 3.65 -1.65 3.43
CA SER A 372 5.03 -1.61 2.94
C SER A 372 5.97 -0.84 3.86
N ALA A 373 5.47 0.20 4.54
CA ALA A 373 6.19 0.93 5.57
C ALA A 373 6.25 0.20 6.93
N GLY A 374 5.70 -1.01 7.03
CA GLY A 374 5.71 -1.84 8.24
C GLY A 374 4.79 -1.32 9.35
N GLN A 375 3.79 -0.50 9.02
CA GLN A 375 2.82 0.00 9.99
C GLN A 375 1.94 -1.13 10.51
N ASP A 376 1.54 -1.04 11.77
CA ASP A 376 0.69 -2.06 12.36
C ASP A 376 -0.76 -1.98 11.86
N LYS A 377 -1.49 -3.09 12.03
CA LYS A 377 -2.86 -3.23 11.55
C LYS A 377 -3.83 -2.23 12.18
N ASN A 378 -3.62 -1.84 13.44
CA ASN A 378 -4.51 -0.90 14.12
C ASN A 378 -4.33 0.52 13.56
N TYR A 379 -3.08 0.92 13.29
CA TYR A 379 -2.79 2.19 12.61
C TYR A 379 -3.39 2.23 11.21
N ILE A 380 -3.23 1.15 10.44
CA ILE A 380 -3.84 1.03 9.10
C ILE A 380 -5.36 1.17 9.18
N GLU A 381 -6.02 0.46 10.09
CA GLU A 381 -7.47 0.54 10.29
C GLU A 381 -7.92 1.96 10.69
N LEU A 382 -7.14 2.67 11.51
CA LEU A 382 -7.41 4.06 11.89
C LEU A 382 -7.29 5.01 10.68
N VAL A 383 -6.27 4.85 9.85
CA VAL A 383 -6.09 5.65 8.63
C VAL A 383 -7.21 5.38 7.63
N GLU A 384 -7.63 4.12 7.46
CA GLU A 384 -8.77 3.76 6.61
C GLU A 384 -10.10 4.34 7.13
N GLU A 385 -10.29 4.40 8.46
CA GLU A 385 -11.44 5.08 9.07
C GLU A 385 -11.41 6.60 8.80
N LEU A 386 -10.25 7.24 8.97
CA LEU A 386 -10.08 8.66 8.63
C LEU A 386 -10.39 8.91 7.15
N ALA A 387 -9.88 8.06 6.26
CA ALA A 387 -10.14 8.12 4.82
C ALA A 387 -11.66 8.09 4.52
N ARG A 388 -12.38 7.17 5.14
CA ARG A 388 -13.85 7.03 4.99
C ARG A 388 -14.60 8.25 5.51
N ARG A 389 -14.17 8.84 6.63
CA ARG A 389 -14.80 10.07 7.18
C ARG A 389 -14.59 11.27 6.27
N LEU A 390 -13.38 11.47 5.77
CA LEU A 390 -13.06 12.56 4.83
C LEU A 390 -13.86 12.43 3.54
N GLU A 391 -13.87 11.22 2.97
CA GLU A 391 -14.63 10.92 1.77
C GLU A 391 -16.12 11.19 1.98
N LYS A 392 -16.70 10.77 3.11
CA LYS A 392 -18.09 11.05 3.46
C LYS A 392 -18.39 12.55 3.49
N ILE A 393 -17.56 13.34 4.19
CA ILE A 393 -17.73 14.81 4.27
C ILE A 393 -17.71 15.44 2.87
N CYS A 394 -16.74 15.05 2.03
CA CYS A 394 -16.63 15.58 0.67
C CYS A 394 -17.80 15.16 -0.22
N ILE A 395 -18.24 13.91 -0.15
CA ILE A 395 -19.39 13.41 -0.92
C ILE A 395 -20.66 14.16 -0.50
N GLU A 396 -20.92 14.32 0.80
CA GLU A 396 -22.09 15.03 1.32
C GLU A 396 -22.11 16.49 0.85
N LYS A 397 -21.00 17.23 1.05
CA LYS A 397 -20.89 18.64 0.63
C LYS A 397 -21.05 18.82 -0.89
N THR A 398 -20.40 17.97 -1.70
CA THR A 398 -20.49 18.05 -3.16
C THR A 398 -21.87 17.63 -3.68
N THR A 399 -22.46 16.57 -3.12
CA THR A 399 -23.80 16.11 -3.52
C THR A 399 -24.86 17.15 -3.19
N GLN A 400 -24.84 17.70 -1.98
CA GLN A 400 -25.75 18.78 -1.59
C GLN A 400 -25.65 19.98 -2.54
N SER A 401 -24.42 20.38 -2.89
CA SER A 401 -24.19 21.49 -3.84
C SER A 401 -24.72 21.19 -5.25
N LEU A 402 -24.67 19.93 -5.70
CA LEU A 402 -25.21 19.50 -7.00
C LEU A 402 -26.74 19.40 -6.96
N GLU A 403 -27.31 18.91 -5.85
CA GLU A 403 -28.76 18.85 -5.62
C GLU A 403 -29.37 20.26 -5.61
N GLU A 404 -28.72 21.24 -4.95
CA GLU A 404 -29.15 22.64 -4.99
C GLU A 404 -29.22 23.21 -6.43
N ILE A 405 -28.31 22.79 -7.33
CA ILE A 405 -28.38 23.17 -8.75
C ILE A 405 -29.52 22.42 -9.44
N ARG A 406 -29.67 21.12 -9.18
CA ARG A 406 -30.73 20.28 -9.75
C ARG A 406 -32.12 20.81 -9.42
N ASP A 407 -32.34 21.24 -8.18
CA ASP A 407 -33.62 21.74 -7.69
C ASP A 407 -34.07 23.02 -8.42
N THR A 408 -33.15 23.79 -9.01
CA THR A 408 -33.49 24.97 -9.82
C THR A 408 -34.30 24.65 -11.08
N PHE A 409 -34.26 23.40 -11.56
CA PHE A 409 -34.98 22.94 -12.76
C PHE A 409 -36.25 22.14 -12.46
N GLN A 410 -36.63 21.96 -11.19
CA GLN A 410 -37.80 21.15 -10.81
C GLN A 410 -39.11 21.64 -11.44
N ALA A 411 -39.22 22.94 -11.75
CA ALA A 411 -40.38 23.54 -12.39
C ALA A 411 -40.43 23.36 -13.93
N ASN A 412 -39.39 22.80 -14.56
CA ASN A 412 -39.33 22.58 -16.01
C ASN A 412 -38.93 21.13 -16.35
N PRO A 413 -39.90 20.22 -16.58
CA PRO A 413 -39.65 18.79 -16.78
C PRO A 413 -38.74 18.44 -17.95
N GLU A 414 -38.79 19.18 -19.05
CA GLU A 414 -37.99 18.91 -20.25
C GLU A 414 -36.51 19.19 -20.01
N MET A 415 -36.19 20.32 -19.36
CA MET A 415 -34.82 20.64 -18.95
C MET A 415 -34.32 19.69 -17.85
N GLN A 416 -35.20 19.31 -16.91
CA GLN A 416 -34.86 18.41 -15.82
C GLN A 416 -34.36 17.05 -16.33
N ALA A 417 -34.99 16.45 -17.34
CA ALA A 417 -34.56 15.17 -17.90
C ALA A 417 -33.15 15.24 -18.52
N SER A 418 -32.86 16.33 -19.25
CA SER A 418 -31.53 16.54 -19.83
C SER A 418 -30.47 16.80 -18.75
N PHE A 419 -30.85 17.53 -17.71
CA PHE A 419 -29.99 17.84 -16.57
C PHE A 419 -29.69 16.60 -15.73
N ASP A 420 -30.68 15.74 -15.48
CA ASP A 420 -30.53 14.52 -14.67
C ASP A 420 -29.46 13.59 -15.26
N LYS A 421 -29.37 13.47 -16.58
CA LYS A 421 -28.30 12.68 -17.24
C LYS A 421 -26.90 13.22 -16.91
N GLU A 422 -26.71 14.53 -17.03
CA GLU A 422 -25.43 15.20 -16.71
C GLU A 422 -25.14 15.17 -15.21
N TYR A 423 -26.18 15.26 -14.36
CA TYR A 423 -26.09 15.14 -12.91
C TYR A 423 -25.58 13.76 -12.49
N TYR A 424 -26.18 12.67 -12.98
CA TYR A 424 -25.74 11.32 -12.63
C TYR A 424 -24.34 11.01 -13.14
N GLN A 425 -23.99 11.49 -14.34
CA GLN A 425 -22.63 11.38 -14.86
C GLN A 425 -21.64 12.17 -13.98
N SER A 426 -21.99 13.39 -13.57
CA SER A 426 -21.17 14.21 -12.67
C SER A 426 -20.96 13.54 -11.32
N ILE A 427 -21.98 12.85 -10.80
CA ILE A 427 -21.91 12.09 -9.53
C ILE A 427 -20.88 10.95 -9.63
N GLU A 428 -20.88 10.21 -10.74
CA GLU A 428 -19.89 9.16 -10.97
C GLU A 428 -18.48 9.73 -11.15
N GLU A 429 -18.35 10.81 -11.92
CA GLU A 429 -17.06 11.46 -12.21
C GLU A 429 -16.39 12.03 -10.96
N TYR A 430 -17.12 12.76 -10.11
CA TYR A 430 -16.52 13.32 -8.90
C TYR A 430 -16.14 12.25 -7.89
N LYS A 431 -16.90 11.15 -7.77
CA LYS A 431 -16.57 10.03 -6.86
C LYS A 431 -15.26 9.37 -7.26
N ILE A 432 -15.06 9.13 -8.57
CA ILE A 432 -13.79 8.64 -9.11
C ILE A 432 -12.66 9.63 -8.81
N THR A 433 -12.93 10.92 -8.92
CA THR A 433 -11.94 11.99 -8.71
C THR A 433 -11.56 12.11 -7.22
N LEU A 434 -12.52 12.02 -6.30
CA LEU A 434 -12.29 11.98 -4.85
C LEU A 434 -11.45 10.77 -4.44
N GLU A 435 -11.69 9.60 -5.05
CA GLU A 435 -10.86 8.40 -4.80
C GLU A 435 -9.40 8.65 -5.18
N LEU A 436 -9.14 9.30 -6.32
CA LEU A 436 -7.79 9.65 -6.75
C LEU A 436 -7.12 10.63 -5.77
N ILE A 437 -7.86 11.67 -5.34
CA ILE A 437 -7.38 12.66 -4.37
C ILE A 437 -7.02 11.99 -3.03
N LYS A 438 -7.90 11.11 -2.53
CA LYS A 438 -7.67 10.33 -1.30
C LYS A 438 -6.39 9.51 -1.38
N GLU A 439 -6.19 8.79 -2.49
CA GLU A 439 -5.01 7.94 -2.72
C GLU A 439 -3.70 8.73 -2.92
N ASP A 440 -3.78 10.02 -3.22
CA ASP A 440 -2.61 10.89 -3.45
C ASP A 440 -2.26 11.78 -2.24
N LEU A 441 -3.26 12.25 -1.50
CA LEU A 441 -3.07 13.25 -0.46
C LEU A 441 -3.13 12.71 0.96
N LEU A 442 -3.86 11.62 1.23
CA LEU A 442 -4.12 11.20 2.62
C LEU A 442 -2.85 10.98 3.44
N ILE A 443 -1.90 10.18 2.91
CA ILE A 443 -0.61 9.95 3.60
C ILE A 443 0.21 11.24 3.74
N THR A 444 0.14 12.12 2.74
CA THR A 444 0.83 13.42 2.76
C THR A 444 0.26 14.32 3.87
N LEU A 445 -1.07 14.40 3.98
CA LEU A 445 -1.76 15.18 5.01
C LEU A 445 -1.48 14.63 6.42
N ILE A 446 -1.49 13.30 6.59
CA ILE A 446 -1.14 12.66 7.87
C ILE A 446 0.31 12.98 8.25
N LYS A 447 1.26 12.88 7.32
CA LYS A 447 2.66 13.24 7.58
C LYS A 447 2.84 14.73 7.89
N GLN A 448 2.07 15.60 7.23
CA GLN A 448 2.06 17.03 7.54
C GLN A 448 1.54 17.26 8.96
N MET A 449 0.47 16.56 9.38
CA MET A 449 -0.03 16.60 10.75
C MET A 449 1.01 16.13 11.76
N GLU A 450 1.71 15.01 11.50
CA GLU A 450 2.79 14.52 12.35
C GLU A 450 3.93 15.54 12.50
N ASN A 451 4.28 16.25 11.41
CA ASN A 451 5.27 17.32 11.42
C ASN A 451 4.78 18.57 12.18
N MET A 452 3.49 18.93 12.04
CA MET A 452 2.90 20.03 12.81
C MET A 452 2.88 19.69 14.30
N TRP A 453 2.52 18.46 14.67
CA TRP A 453 2.63 17.98 16.06
C TRP A 453 4.06 17.93 16.56
N ALA A 454 5.05 17.63 15.71
CA ALA A 454 6.45 17.71 16.09
C ALA A 454 6.90 19.16 16.35
N ALA A 455 6.35 20.12 15.61
CA ALA A 455 6.58 21.55 15.84
C ALA A 455 5.80 22.08 17.06
N GLU A 456 4.61 21.54 17.36
CA GLU A 456 3.81 21.89 18.54
C GLU A 456 4.30 21.18 19.82
N LYS A 457 5.06 20.07 19.71
CA LYS A 457 5.62 19.33 20.84
C LYS A 457 6.77 20.09 21.52
N LYS A 458 6.37 20.81 22.58
CA LYS A 458 7.18 21.38 23.67
C LYS A 458 7.93 22.68 23.37
N PHE A 459 7.21 23.74 23.02
CA PHE A 459 7.60 25.05 23.54
C PHE A 459 6.90 25.25 24.87
N SER A 460 7.64 25.66 25.90
CA SER A 460 7.02 26.18 27.12
C SER A 460 6.11 27.33 26.70
N THR A 461 4.80 27.14 26.88
CA THR A 461 3.80 28.21 26.68
C THR A 461 3.78 29.17 27.86
N GLU A 462 4.57 28.89 28.91
CA GLU A 462 4.68 29.76 30.07
C GLU A 462 5.58 30.94 29.74
N GLU A 463 5.05 32.14 29.96
CA GLU A 463 5.78 33.40 29.88
C GLU A 463 6.77 33.47 31.06
N GLU A 464 8.07 33.51 30.77
CA GLU A 464 9.11 33.60 31.80
C GLU A 464 9.98 34.84 31.62
N TYR A 465 9.87 35.78 32.56
CA TYR A 465 10.68 36.99 32.58
C TYR A 465 12.09 36.69 33.07
N VAL A 466 13.04 36.59 32.15
CA VAL A 466 14.48 36.44 32.44
C VAL A 466 15.05 37.73 33.05
N SER A 467 14.52 38.88 32.61
CA SER A 467 14.84 40.21 33.15
C SER A 467 13.73 41.20 32.80
N PRO A 468 13.72 42.43 33.35
CA PRO A 468 12.79 43.47 32.91
C PRO A 468 12.84 43.77 31.40
N ARG A 469 13.97 43.51 30.74
CA ARG A 469 14.15 43.70 29.28
C ARG A 469 13.87 42.43 28.46
N PHE A 470 14.03 41.23 29.04
CA PHE A 470 14.05 39.98 28.29
C PHE A 470 12.97 39.03 28.81
N LEU A 471 12.06 38.66 27.92
CA LEU A 471 10.97 37.71 28.14
C LEU A 471 11.22 36.47 27.29
N VAL A 472 11.02 35.28 27.86
CA VAL A 472 10.89 34.05 27.09
C VAL A 472 9.42 33.70 26.98
N ALA A 473 8.94 33.53 25.75
CA ALA A 473 7.58 33.08 25.48
C ALA A 473 7.52 32.38 24.12
N ASP A 474 6.61 31.43 23.96
CA ASP A 474 6.37 30.71 22.71
C ASP A 474 7.63 30.07 22.08
N GLY A 475 8.64 29.75 22.91
CA GLY A 475 9.93 29.21 22.45
C GLY A 475 10.93 30.24 21.92
N PHE A 476 10.64 31.55 22.00
CA PHE A 476 11.52 32.64 21.59
C PHE A 476 11.98 33.48 22.78
N LEU A 477 13.20 34.01 22.69
CA LEU A 477 13.67 35.09 23.55
C LEU A 477 13.26 36.42 22.91
N ILE A 478 12.54 37.25 23.65
CA ILE A 478 11.98 38.53 23.20
C ILE A 478 12.71 39.66 23.93
N ASP A 479 13.30 40.57 23.18
CA ASP A 479 13.83 41.83 23.70
C ASP A 479 12.68 42.85 23.75
N LEU A 480 12.15 43.10 24.95
CA LEU A 480 11.05 44.02 25.19
C LEU A 480 11.45 45.49 24.96
N ALA A 481 12.74 45.82 25.00
CA ALA A 481 13.19 47.19 24.71
C ALA A 481 13.24 47.46 23.20
N GLU A 482 13.60 46.45 22.39
CA GLU A 482 13.59 46.55 20.93
C GLU A 482 12.26 46.09 20.30
N GLU A 483 11.35 45.53 21.11
CA GLU A 483 10.07 44.93 20.71
C GLU A 483 10.27 43.94 19.56
N LYS A 484 11.22 43.01 19.69
CA LYS A 484 11.49 41.99 18.67
C LYS A 484 12.11 40.71 19.26
N PRO A 485 12.04 39.58 18.53
CA PRO A 485 12.75 38.37 18.92
C PRO A 485 14.27 38.56 18.76
N ILE A 486 15.05 37.94 19.65
CA ILE A 486 16.51 37.91 19.58
C ILE A 486 16.99 36.46 19.50
N ASN A 487 18.04 36.20 18.71
CA ASN A 487 18.66 34.88 18.66
C ASN A 487 19.22 34.56 20.05
N PRO A 488 18.87 33.42 20.68
CA PRO A 488 19.44 33.03 21.97
C PRO A 488 20.96 32.91 21.96
N LYS A 489 21.58 32.83 20.77
CA LYS A 489 23.03 32.83 20.56
C LYS A 489 23.62 34.19 20.15
N ASP A 490 22.85 35.27 20.22
CA ASP A 490 23.33 36.60 19.87
C ASP A 490 24.46 37.02 20.83
N PRO A 491 25.66 37.38 20.32
CA PRO A 491 26.80 37.78 21.16
C PRO A 491 26.50 38.94 22.11
N ARG A 492 25.52 39.81 21.77
CA ARG A 492 25.09 40.94 22.62
C ARG A 492 24.51 40.45 23.95
N LEU A 493 23.99 39.24 24.03
CA LEU A 493 23.46 38.67 25.28
C LEU A 493 24.55 38.45 26.34
N LEU A 494 25.82 38.30 25.92
CA LEU A 494 26.95 38.17 26.86
C LEU A 494 27.17 39.46 27.69
N THR A 495 26.84 40.62 27.13
CA THR A 495 26.97 41.92 27.80
C THR A 495 25.66 42.38 28.44
N LEU A 496 24.51 42.02 27.85
CA LEU A 496 23.19 42.47 28.30
C LEU A 496 22.61 41.62 29.45
N LEU A 497 23.05 40.37 29.60
CA LEU A 497 22.54 39.44 30.62
C LEU A 497 23.61 39.01 31.62
N LYS A 498 23.21 38.95 32.89
CA LYS A 498 24.00 38.35 33.97
C LYS A 498 24.10 36.83 33.78
N ASP A 499 25.12 36.21 34.37
CA ASP A 499 25.36 34.76 34.21
C ASP A 499 24.14 33.90 34.61
N HIS A 500 23.46 34.23 35.71
CA HIS A 500 22.27 33.49 36.15
C HIS A 500 21.11 33.59 35.14
N GLN A 501 20.97 34.73 34.46
CA GLN A 501 19.93 34.93 33.44
C GLN A 501 20.22 34.12 32.17
N ARG A 502 21.51 34.04 31.79
CA ARG A 502 21.94 33.17 30.69
C ARG A 502 21.74 31.69 31.03
N ALA A 503 22.05 31.29 32.26
CA ALA A 503 21.79 29.93 32.72
C ALA A 503 20.29 29.56 32.69
N MET A 504 19.40 30.51 32.99
CA MET A 504 17.93 30.30 32.84
C MET A 504 17.57 30.05 31.37
N ILE A 505 18.08 30.87 30.45
CA ILE A 505 17.85 30.71 29.00
C ILE A 505 18.35 29.36 28.49
N ASP A 506 19.54 28.91 28.93
CA ASP A 506 20.13 27.64 28.52
C ASP A 506 19.33 26.42 28.98
N GLN A 507 18.56 26.56 30.07
CA GLN A 507 17.65 25.52 30.57
C GLN A 507 16.31 25.50 29.81
N MET A 508 15.98 26.58 29.10
CA MET A 508 14.76 26.69 28.31
C MET A 508 14.96 26.10 26.91
N ASN A 509 14.00 25.31 26.45
CA ASN A 509 14.02 24.73 25.10
C ASN A 509 13.58 25.77 24.06
N LEU A 510 14.49 26.68 23.70
CA LEU A 510 14.24 27.73 22.71
C LEU A 510 14.46 27.23 21.27
N VAL A 511 13.76 27.88 20.33
CA VAL A 511 13.90 27.60 18.89
C VAL A 511 15.32 27.90 18.43
N LYS A 512 15.92 26.96 17.69
CA LYS A 512 17.24 27.15 17.08
C LYS A 512 17.08 27.88 15.76
N TRP A 513 17.50 29.14 15.70
CA TRP A 513 17.34 29.98 14.50
C TRP A 513 18.06 29.42 13.25
N ASN A 514 19.08 28.56 13.43
CA ASN A 514 19.72 27.86 12.31
C ASN A 514 18.77 26.94 11.51
N ASP A 515 17.71 26.43 12.13
CA ASP A 515 16.73 25.59 11.44
C ASP A 515 15.90 26.41 10.44
N PHE A 516 15.81 27.74 10.62
CA PHE A 516 15.09 28.64 9.72
C PHE A 516 15.78 28.84 8.37
N LYS A 517 17.09 28.63 8.27
CA LYS A 517 17.88 28.81 7.03
C LYS A 517 17.43 27.89 5.88
N LYS A 518 16.72 26.81 6.19
CA LYS A 518 16.22 25.83 5.21
C LYS A 518 14.90 26.28 4.55
N TYR A 519 14.24 27.30 5.09
CA TYR A 519 12.94 27.76 4.62
C TYR A 519 13.11 28.98 3.71
N GLN A 520 12.48 28.93 2.53
CA GLN A 520 12.42 30.08 1.61
C GLN A 520 11.20 30.96 1.85
N ASP A 521 10.16 30.39 2.45
CA ASP A 521 8.87 31.02 2.70
C ASP A 521 8.77 31.51 4.14
N PRO A 522 7.90 32.50 4.43
CA PRO A 522 7.61 32.94 5.80
C PRO A 522 7.08 31.80 6.67
N ILE A 523 7.35 31.87 7.97
CA ILE A 523 7.10 30.80 8.94
C ILE A 523 5.80 31.08 9.70
N PRO A 524 4.78 30.20 9.60
CA PRO A 524 3.59 30.27 10.44
C PRO A 524 3.91 29.89 11.89
N LEU A 525 3.44 30.67 12.85
CA LEU A 525 3.54 30.37 14.28
C LEU A 525 2.20 30.57 14.99
N LYS A 526 1.91 29.73 15.99
CA LYS A 526 0.83 29.92 16.96
C LYS A 526 1.39 30.52 18.26
N ALA A 527 1.88 31.76 18.18
CA ALA A 527 2.68 32.39 19.22
C ALA A 527 2.03 33.70 19.71
N LYS A 528 0.98 33.58 20.53
CA LYS A 528 0.15 34.73 20.93
C LYS A 528 0.96 35.81 21.66
N THR A 529 1.88 35.39 22.52
CA THR A 529 2.68 36.30 23.34
C THR A 529 3.76 36.97 22.49
N LEU A 530 4.39 36.22 21.59
CA LEU A 530 5.33 36.77 20.61
C LEU A 530 4.71 37.92 19.80
N PHE A 531 3.56 37.68 19.17
CA PHE A 531 2.90 38.69 18.32
C PHE A 531 2.32 39.86 19.11
N LYS A 532 2.06 39.69 20.41
CA LYS A 532 1.65 40.76 21.31
C LYS A 532 2.78 41.73 21.65
N PHE A 533 4.01 41.24 21.87
CA PHE A 533 5.13 42.05 22.33
C PHE A 533 6.11 42.49 21.21
N CYS A 534 6.05 41.88 20.03
CA CYS A 534 6.94 42.21 18.92
C CYS A 534 6.30 43.20 17.94
N LYS A 535 7.07 44.18 17.48
CA LYS A 535 6.71 45.06 16.36
C LYS A 535 6.48 44.23 15.11
N GLN A 536 5.32 44.45 14.51
CA GLN A 536 4.93 43.84 13.26
C GLN A 536 5.10 44.83 12.11
N ILE A 537 5.54 44.35 10.97
CA ILE A 537 5.53 45.08 9.70
C ILE A 537 4.49 44.46 8.78
N LYS A 538 3.88 45.26 7.90
CA LYS A 538 3.04 44.73 6.83
C LYS A 538 3.92 44.39 5.63
N LYS A 539 3.91 43.12 5.20
CA LYS A 539 4.67 42.64 4.04
C LYS A 539 3.77 41.89 3.06
N LYS A 540 4.06 42.04 1.77
CA LYS A 540 3.34 41.35 0.71
C LYS A 540 3.90 39.95 0.52
N PHE A 541 3.00 38.97 0.44
CA PHE A 541 3.31 37.55 0.19
C PHE A 541 2.31 36.98 -0.81
N LEU A 542 2.61 35.81 -1.37
CA LEU A 542 1.63 35.03 -2.13
C LEU A 542 0.94 34.04 -1.19
N ARG A 543 -0.39 34.06 -1.11
CA ARG A 543 -1.13 33.00 -0.43
C ARG A 543 -1.32 31.83 -1.39
N GLY A 544 -0.80 30.67 -1.00
CA GLY A 544 -0.95 29.43 -1.74
C GLY A 544 -2.35 28.82 -1.61
N ALA A 545 -2.58 27.76 -2.38
CA ALA A 545 -3.79 26.93 -2.24
C ALA A 545 -3.80 26.10 -0.95
N ASP A 546 -2.68 26.03 -0.24
CA ASP A 546 -2.51 25.45 1.10
C ASP A 546 -2.75 26.48 2.22
N PHE A 547 -3.26 27.66 1.88
CA PHE A 547 -3.50 28.80 2.79
C PHE A 547 -2.25 29.40 3.45
N LYS A 548 -1.06 28.90 3.13
CA LYS A 548 0.19 29.43 3.65
C LYS A 548 0.69 30.60 2.82
N LEU A 549 1.55 31.39 3.44
CA LEU A 549 2.25 32.48 2.80
C LEU A 549 3.53 31.97 2.14
N HIS A 550 3.77 32.40 0.91
CA HIS A 550 4.98 32.15 0.13
C HIS A 550 5.65 33.47 -0.24
N THR A 551 6.96 33.41 -0.43
CA THR A 551 7.74 34.56 -0.88
C THR A 551 7.33 34.95 -2.32
N LEU A 552 7.18 36.26 -2.57
CA LEU A 552 6.93 36.77 -3.91
C LEU A 552 8.11 36.43 -4.85
N PRO A 553 7.87 35.91 -6.06
CA PRO A 553 8.94 35.66 -7.02
C PRO A 553 9.58 37.00 -7.44
N THR A 554 10.90 37.00 -7.64
CA THR A 554 11.62 38.07 -8.32
C THR A 554 11.11 38.21 -9.77
N GLU A 555 11.15 39.43 -10.34
CA GLU A 555 10.57 39.78 -11.65
C GLU A 555 10.92 38.80 -12.80
N ALA A 556 12.03 38.06 -12.70
CA ALA A 556 12.45 37.06 -13.68
C ALA A 556 11.66 35.73 -13.66
N ASN A 557 10.86 35.45 -12.62
CA ASN A 557 10.20 34.15 -12.40
C ASN A 557 8.67 34.21 -12.38
N LEU A 558 8.06 35.19 -13.04
CA LEU A 558 6.61 35.31 -13.20
C LEU A 558 6.03 34.16 -14.05
N LYS A 559 5.88 32.97 -13.46
CA LYS A 559 4.96 31.95 -13.96
C LYS A 559 3.55 32.34 -13.52
N TYR A 560 2.63 32.39 -14.47
CA TYR A 560 1.23 32.67 -14.20
C TYR A 560 0.62 31.49 -13.41
N GLU A 561 0.49 31.66 -12.10
CA GLU A 561 -0.16 30.72 -11.20
C GLU A 561 -1.48 31.35 -10.71
N PRO A 562 -2.62 31.10 -11.38
CA PRO A 562 -3.89 31.78 -11.10
C PRO A 562 -4.45 31.51 -9.70
N GLU A 563 -3.91 30.53 -8.98
CA GLU A 563 -4.35 30.16 -7.62
C GLU A 563 -3.61 30.91 -6.51
N ARG A 564 -2.50 31.58 -6.82
CA ARG A 564 -1.73 32.33 -5.83
C ARG A 564 -2.15 33.79 -5.81
N MET A 565 -2.64 34.24 -4.67
CA MET A 565 -3.13 35.62 -4.51
C MET A 565 -2.17 36.43 -3.65
N THR A 566 -1.81 37.63 -4.10
CA THR A 566 -0.99 38.53 -3.30
C THR A 566 -1.81 39.04 -2.11
N VAL A 567 -1.28 38.89 -0.91
CA VAL A 567 -1.88 39.36 0.34
C VAL A 567 -0.90 40.20 1.13
N LEU A 568 -1.43 41.17 1.87
CA LEU A 568 -0.65 41.99 2.79
C LEU A 568 -0.83 41.43 4.21
N CYS A 569 0.21 40.82 4.76
CA CYS A 569 0.16 40.19 6.08
C CYS A 569 1.06 40.95 7.07
N SER A 570 0.59 41.11 8.31
CA SER A 570 1.43 41.58 9.41
C SER A 570 2.35 40.45 9.87
N CYS A 571 3.65 40.70 9.92
CA CYS A 571 4.67 39.71 10.28
C CYS A 571 5.79 40.34 11.09
N VAL A 572 6.52 39.51 11.86
CA VAL A 572 7.70 39.89 12.63
C VAL A 572 8.96 39.50 11.84
N PRO A 573 9.81 40.46 11.46
CA PRO A 573 11.07 40.15 10.80
C PRO A 573 12.13 39.69 11.83
N ILE A 574 12.87 38.64 11.49
CA ILE A 574 14.05 38.19 12.24
C ILE A 574 15.26 38.14 11.31
N LEU A 575 16.42 38.55 11.82
CA LEU A 575 17.69 38.53 11.09
C LEU A 575 18.48 37.28 11.48
N LEU A 576 18.76 36.41 10.51
CA LEU A 576 19.54 35.20 10.74
C LEU A 576 21.05 35.49 10.69
N ASP A 577 21.85 34.56 11.19
CA ASP A 577 23.32 34.72 11.29
C ASP A 577 24.00 34.91 9.92
N ASP A 578 23.37 34.49 8.82
CA ASP A 578 23.85 34.66 7.45
C ASP A 578 23.37 35.96 6.78
N GLN A 579 22.84 36.90 7.57
CA GLN A 579 22.29 38.19 7.14
C GLN A 579 21.01 38.08 6.29
N THR A 580 20.41 36.91 6.18
CA THR A 580 19.08 36.76 5.55
C THR A 580 17.98 37.14 6.54
N VAL A 581 16.90 37.72 6.01
CA VAL A 581 15.72 38.09 6.81
C VAL A 581 14.65 37.04 6.62
N GLN A 582 14.17 36.47 7.72
CA GLN A 582 13.03 35.58 7.75
C GLN A 582 11.83 36.26 8.41
N TYR A 583 10.61 35.87 8.03
CA TYR A 583 9.37 36.49 8.51
C TYR A 583 8.52 35.48 9.27
N LEU A 584 8.10 35.84 10.47
CA LEU A 584 7.18 35.07 11.31
C LEU A 584 5.78 35.68 11.22
N TYR A 585 4.74 34.89 10.99
CA TYR A 585 3.35 35.38 10.97
C TYR A 585 2.43 34.53 11.84
N ASP A 586 1.36 35.15 12.32
CA ASP A 586 0.38 34.47 13.15
C ASP A 586 -0.53 33.60 12.27
N ASP A 587 -0.39 32.28 12.44
CA ASP A 587 -1.15 31.29 11.70
C ASP A 587 -2.65 31.32 12.06
N SER A 588 -3.02 31.95 13.18
CA SER A 588 -4.41 32.12 13.59
C SER A 588 -5.13 33.27 12.89
N ILE A 589 -4.42 34.13 12.16
CA ILE A 589 -4.98 35.29 11.45
C ILE A 589 -4.96 35.03 9.95
N ILE A 590 -6.14 34.86 9.35
CA ILE A 590 -6.28 34.78 7.89
C ILE A 590 -5.95 36.16 7.29
N PRO A 591 -4.91 36.31 6.45
CA PRO A 591 -4.53 37.61 5.90
C PRO A 591 -5.64 38.19 5.02
N GLU A 592 -6.03 39.43 5.30
CA GLU A 592 -7.01 40.17 4.50
C GLU A 592 -6.46 40.45 3.09
N PHE A 593 -7.36 40.40 2.10
CA PHE A 593 -7.00 40.62 0.71
C PHE A 593 -6.71 42.10 0.43
N GLU A 594 -5.57 42.40 -0.20
CA GLU A 594 -5.44 43.67 -0.94
C GLU A 594 -6.23 43.52 -2.24
N ALA A 595 -7.38 44.20 -2.34
CA ALA A 595 -8.10 44.35 -3.59
C ALA A 595 -7.23 45.15 -4.57
N THR A 596 -6.36 44.46 -5.31
CA THR A 596 -5.71 45.04 -6.49
C THR A 596 -6.79 45.36 -7.51
N SER A 597 -6.89 46.63 -7.86
CA SER A 597 -7.94 47.28 -8.67
C SER A 597 -8.03 46.80 -10.13
N SER A 598 -7.44 45.66 -10.46
CA SER A 598 -7.55 44.97 -11.75
C SER A 598 -8.37 43.67 -11.69
N TYR A 599 -8.66 43.14 -10.49
CA TYR A 599 -9.61 42.02 -10.30
C TYR A 599 -10.97 42.47 -9.73
N ALA A 600 -11.05 43.68 -9.17
CA ALA A 600 -12.30 44.29 -8.71
C ALA A 600 -13.31 44.61 -9.85
N THR A 601 -12.85 44.65 -11.11
CA THR A 601 -13.70 44.91 -12.28
C THR A 601 -14.26 43.63 -12.93
N LYS A 602 -14.01 42.44 -12.37
CA LYS A 602 -14.64 41.17 -12.80
C LYS A 602 -15.41 40.40 -11.73
N GLN A 603 -15.47 40.91 -10.49
CA GLN A 603 -16.33 40.38 -9.42
C GLN A 603 -17.38 41.38 -8.90
N SER A 604 -17.54 42.54 -9.55
CA SER A 604 -18.55 43.57 -9.23
C SER A 604 -19.72 43.62 -10.22
N LYS A 605 -20.21 42.46 -10.68
CA LYS A 605 -21.57 42.27 -11.25
C LYS A 605 -22.05 40.82 -11.02
N CYS A 606 -22.06 40.35 -9.78
CA CYS A 606 -22.98 39.29 -9.38
C CYS A 606 -23.65 39.68 -8.06
N GLY A 607 -24.14 40.91 -8.05
CA GLY A 607 -25.18 41.32 -7.10
C GLY A 607 -26.40 40.47 -7.37
N ARG A 608 -26.63 39.51 -6.48
CA ARG A 608 -27.95 38.94 -6.20
C ARG A 608 -28.95 40.10 -6.03
N LYS A 609 -29.72 40.38 -7.09
CA LYS A 609 -31.02 41.05 -7.14
C LYS A 609 -31.54 40.78 -8.56
N MET A 610 -32.41 39.77 -8.68
CA MET A 610 -33.83 39.94 -8.98
C MET A 610 -34.09 40.39 -10.44
N SER A 611 -34.90 39.56 -11.11
CA SER A 611 -35.67 39.81 -12.34
C SER A 611 -34.91 40.13 -13.62
N LEU A 612 -34.40 39.11 -14.30
CA LEU A 612 -34.27 39.08 -15.74
C LEU A 612 -34.72 37.70 -16.22
N GLN A 613 -35.70 37.67 -17.12
CA GLN A 613 -36.14 36.48 -17.84
C GLN A 613 -34.91 35.88 -18.55
N MET A 614 -34.18 34.99 -17.89
CA MET A 614 -33.11 34.27 -18.55
C MET A 614 -33.73 33.17 -19.39
N GLU A 615 -33.42 33.17 -20.68
CA GLU A 615 -33.75 32.08 -21.58
C GLU A 615 -33.40 30.75 -20.89
N PRO A 616 -34.32 29.77 -20.88
CA PRO A 616 -34.11 28.41 -20.37
C PRO A 616 -32.70 27.86 -20.64
N ASP A 617 -32.22 28.05 -21.87
CA ASP A 617 -30.93 27.54 -22.34
C ASP A 617 -29.72 28.17 -21.64
N LEU A 618 -29.77 29.47 -21.32
CA LEU A 618 -28.69 30.16 -20.61
C LEU A 618 -28.59 29.70 -19.16
N LEU A 619 -29.74 29.47 -18.51
CA LEU A 619 -29.79 28.89 -17.16
C LEU A 619 -29.23 27.48 -17.16
N PHE A 620 -29.60 26.66 -18.15
CA PHE A 620 -29.10 25.30 -18.32
C PHE A 620 -27.58 25.28 -18.51
N GLN A 621 -27.04 26.10 -19.41
CA GLN A 621 -25.59 26.20 -19.64
C GLN A 621 -24.82 26.66 -18.40
N GLU A 622 -25.33 27.65 -17.67
CA GLU A 622 -24.71 28.12 -16.43
C GLU A 622 -24.72 27.03 -15.34
N ALA A 623 -25.80 26.26 -15.24
CA ALA A 623 -25.89 25.14 -14.31
C ALA A 623 -24.89 24.02 -14.65
N ILE A 624 -24.77 23.63 -15.92
CA ILE A 624 -23.75 22.68 -16.40
C ILE A 624 -22.34 23.18 -16.07
N ARG A 625 -22.08 24.47 -16.28
CA ARG A 625 -20.77 25.09 -15.96
C ARG A 625 -20.46 25.00 -14.47
N ARG A 626 -21.43 25.27 -13.59
CA ARG A 626 -21.28 25.15 -12.14
C ARG A 626 -21.06 23.71 -11.70
N MET A 627 -21.82 22.75 -12.24
CA MET A 627 -21.60 21.33 -11.95
C MET A 627 -20.17 20.90 -12.31
N ARG A 628 -19.71 21.23 -13.53
CA ARG A 628 -18.34 20.91 -13.97
C ARG A 628 -17.27 21.57 -13.10
N HIS A 629 -17.54 22.75 -12.56
CA HIS A 629 -16.63 23.39 -11.61
C HIS A 629 -16.59 22.65 -10.27
N LEU A 630 -17.75 22.28 -9.71
CA LEU A 630 -17.85 21.54 -8.45
C LEU A 630 -17.20 20.15 -8.52
N THR A 631 -17.24 19.50 -9.68
CA THR A 631 -16.63 18.18 -9.92
C THR A 631 -15.17 18.25 -10.39
N ALA A 632 -14.61 19.45 -10.56
CA ALA A 632 -13.22 19.62 -10.99
C ALA A 632 -12.24 19.15 -9.89
N TYR A 633 -11.14 18.52 -10.31
CA TYR A 633 -10.11 17.98 -9.43
C TYR A 633 -9.62 19.00 -8.39
N ASP A 634 -9.30 20.24 -8.80
CA ASP A 634 -8.73 21.25 -7.90
C ASP A 634 -9.74 21.76 -6.86
N VAL A 635 -11.04 21.76 -7.18
CA VAL A 635 -12.11 22.11 -6.22
C VAL A 635 -12.29 21.00 -5.21
N LEU A 636 -12.43 19.76 -5.67
CA LEU A 636 -12.55 18.59 -4.81
C LEU A 636 -11.31 18.42 -3.92
N ARG A 637 -10.12 18.69 -4.45
CA ARG A 637 -8.86 18.66 -3.70
C ARG A 637 -8.85 19.66 -2.55
N ARG A 638 -9.26 20.91 -2.81
CA ARG A 638 -9.37 21.93 -1.75
C ARG A 638 -10.40 21.54 -0.70
N ASN A 639 -11.55 21.01 -1.11
CA ASN A 639 -12.58 20.54 -0.19
C ASN A 639 -12.08 19.37 0.67
N TYR A 640 -11.28 18.46 0.11
CA TYR A 640 -10.69 17.34 0.84
C TYR A 640 -9.67 17.80 1.89
N ILE A 641 -8.82 18.76 1.54
CA ILE A 641 -7.86 19.36 2.49
C ILE A 641 -8.60 20.10 3.60
N ALA A 642 -9.60 20.92 3.25
CA ALA A 642 -10.41 21.63 4.24
C ALA A 642 -11.18 20.69 5.18
N ALA A 643 -11.71 19.56 4.68
CA ALA A 643 -12.35 18.54 5.51
C ALA A 643 -11.36 17.86 6.47
N PHE A 644 -10.10 17.69 6.06
CA PHE A 644 -9.04 17.18 6.91
C PHE A 644 -8.70 18.17 8.03
N GLU A 645 -8.56 19.45 7.70
CA GLU A 645 -8.30 20.51 8.67
C GLU A 645 -9.48 20.69 9.64
N GLU A 646 -10.72 20.60 9.16
CA GLU A 646 -11.93 20.66 9.99
C GLU A 646 -11.98 19.51 11.01
N LEU A 647 -11.72 18.28 10.58
CA LEU A 647 -11.65 17.12 11.49
C LEU A 647 -10.47 17.21 12.48
N TYR A 648 -9.36 17.79 12.05
CA TYR A 648 -8.20 18.03 12.90
C TYR A 648 -8.52 19.06 14.00
N MET A 649 -9.08 20.21 13.63
CA MET A 649 -9.40 21.30 14.55
C MET A 649 -10.59 20.96 15.46
N GLY A 650 -11.58 20.21 14.96
CA GLY A 650 -12.74 19.78 15.74
C GLY A 650 -12.40 18.92 16.95
N ASN A 651 -11.33 18.12 16.89
CA ASN A 651 -10.84 17.30 18.01
C ASN A 651 -9.87 18.03 18.95
N CYS A 652 -9.53 19.29 18.68
CA CYS A 652 -8.72 20.12 19.58
C CYS A 652 -9.57 20.98 20.52
N ASN A 653 -10.90 20.99 20.33
CA ASN A 653 -11.86 21.71 21.17
C ASN A 653 -12.73 20.79 22.05
N ASP A 654 -12.49 19.48 21.99
CA ASP A 654 -12.99 18.42 22.90
C ASP A 654 -11.78 17.69 23.50
#